data_AF-A0AAP0NDF9-F1
#
_entry.id   AF-A0AAP0NDF9-F1
#
_cell.length_a   1.000
_cell.length_b   1.000
_cell.length_c   1.000
_cell.angle_alpha   90.00
_cell.angle_beta   90.00
_cell.angle_gamma   90.00
#
_symmetry.space_group_name_H-M   'P 1'
#
loop_
_entity.id
_entity.type
_entity.pdbx_description
1 polymer ?
#
loop_
_entity_poly.entity_id
_entity_poly.type
_entity_poly.pdbx_seq_one_letter_code
_entity_poly.pdbx_strand_id
1 'polypeptide(L)'
;MENGGTNQEPDTASKITIKGILSLLMANIDEKCEKRVISLGMGDPTAYSCFRTTYVASDAVVDSVQSEKFNGYAPTVGLLQTRKAIAEYLSRDIPYKLSPDDVYITSGCTQAIDVSLAMLARPGANILLPRPGFPIYELCAAFRHLEVRHFDLLPDRGWEVDLDAVETLADENTVALVIINPGNPCGNVYTYQHLKKIAETAEKLGILVIADEVYGHLAFGANPFVPMGVFGSIVPVLTLGSLSKRWIVPGWRLGWFVTSDPRGTFKQPKVVERMKKYFDILGGPATFIQAAVPRILEQTEEVFFTKTINILKQTSDICYDRIKEIPCITCPHKPQGSMAMMITMATPEVEIGDNFKVHVFSSSSELLEKLHEKWNSEKEQPYPAMYSSVFGGIILDPAMMVIPIDDHMVHRGHGVFDTAIIMNGYLYELDVHLDRFLRSAAKAKISSPFPRSTLRSILVQLTAASQCKKGTLRYWLSAGPGDFLLSPAGCSTSAFYAVVIKDDFSQCKEGVRVVTSTIPMKSPLFATMKNVNYLPNVLSKMEAEEKGASASIWVDEEGFIAEGPNVNVAFVTHDKELVLPFFDKILSGCTALRLLELAPKLVEQGHLKSVRTGNLTVEEAKERCFVSITRPDLDDLIAKLKF
;
A
#
# COMPACT_ATOMS: atom_id res chain seq x y z
N MET A 1 -44.42 22.70 -0.02
CA MET A 1 -44.34 21.25 0.17
C MET A 1 -43.24 20.76 -0.73
N GLU A 2 -42.10 20.50 -0.10
CA GLU A 2 -40.88 19.99 -0.71
C GLU A 2 -41.07 18.57 -1.20
N ASN A 3 -40.49 18.26 -2.35
CA ASN A 3 -39.76 17.01 -2.54
C ASN A 3 -38.79 17.23 -3.70
N GLY A 4 -37.57 17.65 -3.32
CA GLY A 4 -36.41 17.64 -4.19
C GLY A 4 -36.04 16.21 -4.50
N GLY A 5 -36.34 15.77 -5.72
CA GLY A 5 -35.64 14.65 -6.34
C GLY A 5 -34.27 15.15 -6.76
N THR A 6 -33.25 14.75 -6.02
CA THR A 6 -31.86 14.82 -6.44
C THR A 6 -31.75 14.11 -7.79
N ASN A 7 -31.56 14.87 -8.87
CA ASN A 7 -30.97 14.35 -10.09
C ASN A 7 -29.57 13.85 -9.70
N GLN A 8 -29.44 12.57 -9.38
CA GLN A 8 -28.16 11.89 -9.46
C GLN A 8 -27.77 11.90 -10.94
N GLU A 9 -26.97 12.90 -11.32
CA GLU A 9 -26.11 12.75 -12.50
C GLU A 9 -25.39 11.41 -12.36
N PRO A 10 -25.35 10.57 -13.41
CA PRO A 10 -24.60 9.34 -13.33
C PRO A 10 -23.15 9.71 -13.06
N ASP A 11 -22.62 9.23 -11.93
CA ASP A 11 -21.24 9.33 -11.50
C ASP A 11 -20.33 8.48 -12.40
N THR A 12 -20.42 8.68 -13.72
CA THR A 12 -19.37 8.29 -14.65
C THR A 12 -18.26 9.31 -14.46
N ALA A 13 -17.44 9.09 -13.43
CA ALA A 13 -16.11 9.69 -13.35
C ALA A 13 -15.50 9.60 -14.76
N SER A 14 -15.24 10.74 -15.38
CA SER A 14 -14.79 10.83 -16.77
C SER A 14 -13.37 10.25 -16.88
N LYS A 15 -13.25 8.92 -16.90
CA LYS A 15 -11.98 8.22 -17.14
C LYS A 15 -11.65 8.40 -18.61
N ILE A 16 -10.86 9.43 -18.92
CA ILE A 16 -10.27 9.61 -20.24
C ILE A 16 -9.44 8.36 -20.54
N THR A 17 -9.84 7.60 -21.56
CA THR A 17 -9.11 6.41 -22.01
C THR A 17 -7.74 6.79 -22.60
N ILE A 18 -6.79 5.85 -22.69
CA ILE A 18 -5.50 6.07 -23.39
C ILE A 18 -5.74 6.60 -24.81
N LYS A 19 -6.75 6.08 -25.52
CA LYS A 19 -7.16 6.57 -26.83
C LYS A 19 -7.63 8.03 -26.77
N GLY A 20 -8.41 8.38 -25.74
CA GLY A 20 -8.83 9.76 -25.47
C GLY A 20 -7.64 10.70 -25.22
N ILE A 21 -6.67 10.28 -24.40
CA ILE A 21 -5.42 11.03 -24.18
C ILE A 21 -4.67 11.21 -25.50
N LEU A 22 -4.49 10.14 -26.28
CA LEU A 22 -3.82 10.22 -27.57
C LEU A 22 -4.53 11.17 -28.54
N SER A 23 -5.87 11.12 -28.61
CA SER A 23 -6.65 12.04 -29.44
C SER A 23 -6.50 13.49 -28.99
N LEU A 24 -6.48 13.75 -27.68
CA LEU A 24 -6.21 15.08 -27.13
C LEU A 24 -4.80 15.56 -27.48
N LEU A 25 -3.78 14.71 -27.30
CA LEU A 25 -2.41 15.04 -27.68
C LEU A 25 -2.30 15.34 -29.18
N MET A 26 -2.92 14.51 -30.02
CA MET A 26 -2.92 14.71 -31.47
C MET A 26 -3.65 15.99 -31.91
N ALA A 27 -4.72 16.38 -31.20
CA ALA A 27 -5.46 17.61 -31.50
C ALA A 27 -4.72 18.88 -31.06
N ASN A 28 -3.73 18.77 -30.17
CA ASN A 28 -2.94 19.90 -29.64
C ASN A 28 -1.53 19.97 -30.24
N ILE A 29 -1.29 19.28 -31.37
CA ILE A 29 -0.01 19.35 -32.08
C ILE A 29 0.13 20.73 -32.72
N ASP A 30 1.25 21.39 -32.47
CA ASP A 30 1.58 22.66 -33.13
C ASP A 30 1.87 22.40 -34.62
N GLU A 31 0.97 22.87 -35.48
CA GLU A 31 1.10 22.78 -36.94
C GLU A 31 2.33 23.54 -37.47
N LYS A 32 2.93 24.44 -36.67
CA LYS A 32 4.15 25.18 -37.01
C LYS A 32 5.43 24.41 -36.70
N CYS A 33 5.35 23.24 -36.05
CA CYS A 33 6.53 22.45 -35.74
C CYS A 33 7.13 21.85 -37.03
N GLU A 34 8.40 22.13 -37.31
CA GLU A 34 9.11 21.58 -38.47
C GLU A 34 9.33 20.06 -38.40
N LYS A 35 9.19 19.45 -37.21
CA LYS A 35 9.37 18.00 -37.02
C LYS A 35 8.09 17.25 -37.36
N ARG A 36 8.21 16.29 -38.28
CA ARG A 36 7.13 15.35 -38.60
C ARG A 36 6.73 14.52 -37.37
N VAL A 37 5.44 14.51 -37.08
CA VAL A 37 4.83 13.70 -36.02
C VAL A 37 4.85 12.22 -36.40
N ILE A 38 5.29 11.37 -35.48
CA ILE A 38 5.22 9.91 -35.59
C ILE A 38 4.34 9.41 -34.45
N SER A 39 3.17 8.86 -34.77
CA SER A 39 2.29 8.27 -33.77
C SER A 39 2.74 6.84 -33.44
N LEU A 40 3.09 6.61 -32.18
CA LEU A 40 3.44 5.29 -31.63
C LEU A 40 2.33 4.68 -30.76
N GLY A 41 1.22 5.41 -30.56
CA GLY A 41 0.11 4.99 -29.70
C GLY A 41 -1.06 4.32 -30.43
N MET A 42 -1.01 4.23 -31.76
CA MET A 42 -2.11 3.68 -32.57
C MET A 42 -2.05 2.15 -32.65
N GLY A 43 -3.06 1.48 -32.10
CA GLY A 43 -3.17 0.02 -32.09
C GLY A 43 -3.67 -0.63 -33.39
N ASP A 44 -3.74 0.11 -34.50
CA ASP A 44 -4.17 -0.38 -35.81
C ASP A 44 -2.94 -0.72 -36.69
N PRO A 45 -2.65 -2.02 -36.93
CA PRO A 45 -1.50 -2.39 -37.74
C PRO A 45 -1.63 -1.93 -39.20
N THR A 46 -2.85 -1.74 -39.73
CA THR A 46 -3.09 -1.42 -41.15
C THR A 46 -2.65 -0.02 -41.53
N ALA A 47 -2.49 0.87 -40.54
CA ALA A 47 -1.98 2.22 -40.72
C ALA A 47 -0.54 2.23 -41.27
N TYR A 48 0.19 1.12 -41.14
CA TYR A 48 1.59 0.99 -41.57
C TYR A 48 1.69 0.08 -42.79
N SER A 49 2.49 0.49 -43.78
CA SER A 49 2.60 -0.21 -45.08
C SER A 49 3.20 -1.61 -45.00
N CYS A 50 3.98 -1.90 -43.95
CA CYS A 50 4.60 -3.19 -43.71
C CYS A 50 3.60 -4.28 -43.30
N PHE A 51 2.42 -3.90 -42.82
CA PHE A 51 1.36 -4.83 -42.45
C PHE A 51 0.22 -4.78 -43.48
N ARG A 52 0.04 -5.90 -44.19
CA ARG A 52 -1.06 -6.12 -45.15
C ARG A 52 -1.62 -7.51 -44.91
N THR A 53 -2.90 -7.70 -45.18
CA THR A 53 -3.50 -9.04 -45.17
C THR A 53 -3.02 -9.88 -46.36
N THR A 54 -3.25 -11.19 -46.30
CA THR A 54 -2.95 -12.11 -47.40
C THR A 54 -3.98 -11.98 -48.53
N TYR A 55 -3.57 -12.21 -49.77
CA TYR A 55 -4.47 -12.25 -50.93
C TYR A 55 -5.56 -13.31 -50.75
N VAL A 56 -5.22 -14.45 -50.11
CA VAL A 56 -6.16 -15.52 -49.78
C VAL A 56 -7.37 -15.00 -49.00
N ALA A 57 -7.15 -14.06 -48.07
CA ALA A 57 -8.22 -13.50 -47.27
C ALA A 57 -9.10 -12.55 -48.08
N SER A 58 -8.48 -11.69 -48.88
CA SER A 58 -9.20 -10.80 -49.78
C SER A 58 -10.04 -11.58 -50.81
N ASP A 59 -9.45 -12.58 -51.46
CA ASP A 59 -10.11 -13.43 -52.45
C ASP A 59 -11.25 -14.23 -51.82
N ALA A 60 -11.07 -14.78 -50.62
CA ALA A 60 -12.13 -15.48 -49.90
C ALA A 60 -13.36 -14.58 -49.63
N VAL A 61 -13.13 -13.30 -49.31
CA VAL A 61 -14.22 -12.33 -49.14
C VAL A 61 -14.86 -11.97 -50.47
N VAL A 62 -14.07 -11.71 -51.53
CA VAL A 62 -14.56 -11.43 -52.88
C VAL A 62 -15.45 -12.57 -53.37
N ASP A 63 -14.97 -13.81 -53.28
CA ASP A 63 -15.72 -15.00 -53.71
C ASP A 63 -17.00 -15.18 -52.88
N SER A 64 -16.95 -14.91 -51.58
CA SER A 64 -18.14 -14.98 -50.71
C SER A 64 -19.21 -13.98 -51.15
N VAL A 65 -18.82 -12.75 -51.50
CA VAL A 65 -19.72 -11.71 -52.01
C VAL A 65 -20.25 -12.06 -53.40
N GLN A 66 -19.37 -12.42 -54.33
CA GLN A 66 -19.73 -12.77 -55.71
C GLN A 66 -20.59 -14.03 -55.81
N SER A 67 -20.51 -14.93 -54.82
CA SER A 67 -21.36 -16.12 -54.78
C SER A 67 -22.84 -15.81 -54.54
N GLU A 68 -23.16 -14.64 -53.99
CA GLU A 68 -24.50 -14.19 -53.56
C GLU A 68 -25.20 -15.10 -52.53
N LYS A 69 -24.57 -16.20 -52.12
CA LYS A 69 -25.13 -17.21 -51.19
C LYS A 69 -25.21 -16.71 -49.74
N PHE A 70 -24.49 -15.65 -49.41
CA PHE A 70 -24.30 -15.19 -48.03
C PHE A 70 -24.88 -13.79 -47.78
N ASN A 71 -25.85 -13.35 -48.59
CA ASN A 71 -26.50 -12.05 -48.43
C ASN A 71 -27.63 -12.04 -47.37
N GLY A 72 -28.17 -13.21 -47.02
CA GLY A 72 -29.27 -13.33 -46.06
C GLY A 72 -28.81 -13.41 -44.59
N TYR A 73 -29.77 -13.46 -43.67
CA TYR A 73 -29.51 -13.66 -42.24
C TYR A 73 -28.88 -15.03 -41.96
N ALA A 74 -27.94 -15.05 -41.01
CA ALA A 74 -27.37 -16.27 -40.43
C ALA A 74 -28.01 -16.58 -39.07
N PRO A 75 -27.84 -17.80 -38.53
CA PRO A 75 -28.05 -18.03 -37.11
C PRO A 75 -27.28 -17.00 -36.29
N THR A 76 -27.86 -16.51 -35.20
CA THR A 76 -27.31 -15.44 -34.34
C THR A 76 -25.99 -15.84 -33.66
N VAL A 77 -25.79 -17.14 -33.46
CA VAL A 77 -24.52 -17.73 -33.01
C VAL A 77 -23.45 -17.82 -34.11
N GLY A 78 -23.82 -17.60 -35.38
CA GLY A 78 -22.97 -17.64 -36.56
C GLY A 78 -23.20 -18.84 -37.49
N LEU A 79 -22.71 -18.72 -38.73
CA LEU A 79 -22.78 -19.75 -39.77
C LEU A 79 -22.10 -21.05 -39.30
N LEU A 80 -22.74 -22.19 -39.57
CA LEU A 80 -22.23 -23.50 -39.12
C LEU A 80 -20.83 -23.81 -39.69
N GLN A 81 -20.58 -23.49 -40.96
CA GLN A 81 -19.27 -23.69 -41.59
C GLN A 81 -18.16 -22.88 -40.90
N THR A 82 -18.48 -21.66 -40.47
CA THR A 82 -17.57 -20.76 -39.77
C THR A 82 -17.26 -21.27 -38.36
N ARG A 83 -18.30 -21.67 -37.62
CA ARG A 83 -18.15 -22.26 -36.28
C ARG A 83 -17.34 -23.56 -36.32
N LYS A 84 -17.58 -24.42 -37.31
CA LYS A 84 -16.78 -25.63 -37.57
C LYS A 84 -15.31 -25.31 -37.81
N ALA A 85 -15.02 -24.40 -38.74
CA ALA A 85 -13.65 -24.04 -39.06
C ALA A 85 -12.87 -23.47 -37.86
N ILE A 86 -13.51 -22.62 -37.05
CA ILE A 86 -12.90 -22.07 -35.83
C ILE A 86 -12.71 -23.16 -34.78
N ALA A 87 -13.70 -24.02 -34.54
CA ALA A 87 -13.58 -25.14 -33.61
C ALA A 87 -12.41 -26.06 -34.00
N GLU A 88 -12.30 -26.41 -35.29
CA GLU A 88 -11.21 -27.24 -35.82
C GLU A 88 -9.85 -26.56 -35.71
N TYR A 89 -9.78 -25.27 -36.04
CA TYR A 89 -8.56 -24.48 -35.92
C TYR A 89 -8.06 -24.42 -34.48
N LEU A 90 -8.92 -24.07 -33.51
CA LEU A 90 -8.54 -23.97 -32.10
C LEU A 90 -8.26 -25.33 -31.46
N SER A 91 -8.91 -26.41 -31.93
CA SER A 91 -8.67 -27.78 -31.44
C SER A 91 -7.25 -28.28 -31.73
N ARG A 92 -6.49 -27.62 -32.63
CA ARG A 92 -5.11 -28.01 -32.96
C ARG A 92 -4.14 -27.77 -31.81
N ASP A 93 -4.44 -26.80 -30.95
CA ASP A 93 -3.52 -26.31 -29.92
C ASP A 93 -3.97 -26.69 -28.48
N ILE A 94 -5.02 -27.50 -28.34
CA ILE A 94 -5.57 -27.95 -27.05
C ILE A 94 -5.73 -29.48 -27.03
N PRO A 95 -5.78 -30.13 -25.85
CA PRO A 95 -5.75 -31.60 -25.76
C PRO A 95 -7.10 -32.29 -26.01
N TYR A 96 -8.14 -31.55 -26.41
CA TYR A 96 -9.48 -32.08 -26.68
C TYR A 96 -10.11 -31.38 -27.89
N LYS A 97 -11.17 -31.97 -28.44
CA LYS A 97 -11.84 -31.45 -29.62
C LYS A 97 -13.02 -30.56 -29.24
N LEU A 98 -13.02 -29.33 -29.74
CA LEU A 98 -14.17 -28.42 -29.65
C LEU A 98 -15.26 -28.82 -30.65
N SER A 99 -16.51 -28.65 -30.24
CA SER A 99 -17.69 -28.74 -31.08
C SER A 99 -18.00 -27.36 -31.70
N PRO A 100 -18.64 -27.30 -32.88
CA PRO A 100 -19.21 -26.04 -33.39
C PRO A 100 -20.20 -25.39 -32.42
N ASP A 101 -20.79 -26.14 -31.49
CA ASP A 101 -21.70 -25.63 -30.47
C ASP A 101 -20.98 -24.94 -29.29
N ASP A 102 -19.66 -25.15 -29.16
CA ASP A 102 -18.81 -24.45 -28.20
C ASP A 102 -18.35 -23.07 -28.74
N VAL A 103 -18.68 -22.74 -30.00
CA VAL A 103 -18.18 -21.56 -30.72
C VAL A 103 -19.32 -20.60 -31.07
N TYR A 104 -19.16 -19.33 -30.73
CA TYR A 104 -20.07 -18.24 -31.07
C TYR A 104 -19.31 -17.16 -31.82
N ILE A 105 -19.87 -16.70 -32.94
CA ILE A 105 -19.21 -15.70 -33.79
C ILE A 105 -19.63 -14.29 -33.36
N THR A 106 -18.65 -13.39 -33.23
CA THR A 106 -18.85 -12.03 -32.72
C THR A 106 -18.36 -10.97 -33.71
N SER A 107 -18.85 -9.74 -33.54
CA SER A 107 -18.41 -8.52 -34.24
C SER A 107 -17.05 -8.03 -33.72
N GLY A 108 -16.02 -8.84 -33.99
CA GLY A 108 -14.67 -8.72 -33.43
C GLY A 108 -14.58 -9.12 -31.96
N CYS A 109 -13.36 -9.05 -31.41
CA CYS A 109 -13.10 -9.41 -30.01
C CYS A 109 -13.82 -8.46 -29.03
N THR A 110 -14.03 -7.18 -29.39
CA THR A 110 -14.76 -6.21 -28.55
C THR A 110 -16.17 -6.68 -28.19
N GLN A 111 -16.92 -7.26 -29.13
CA GLN A 111 -18.23 -7.83 -28.81
C GLN A 111 -18.10 -9.12 -27.99
N ALA A 112 -17.04 -9.91 -28.20
CA ALA A 112 -16.76 -11.09 -27.36
C ALA A 112 -16.51 -10.71 -25.89
N ILE A 113 -15.80 -9.60 -25.66
CA ILE A 113 -15.60 -8.98 -24.33
C ILE A 113 -16.94 -8.52 -23.74
N ASP A 114 -17.75 -7.78 -24.50
CA ASP A 114 -19.06 -7.34 -24.00
C ASP A 114 -19.94 -8.52 -23.59
N VAL A 115 -20.02 -9.56 -24.45
CA VAL A 115 -20.79 -10.77 -24.17
C VAL A 115 -20.28 -11.49 -22.92
N SER A 116 -18.95 -11.65 -22.76
CA SER A 116 -18.39 -12.36 -21.63
C SER A 116 -18.75 -11.69 -20.30
N LEU A 117 -18.68 -10.35 -20.23
CA LEU A 117 -19.07 -9.62 -19.03
C LEU A 117 -20.59 -9.61 -18.84
N ALA A 118 -21.36 -9.42 -19.90
CA ALA A 118 -22.83 -9.42 -19.88
C ALA A 118 -23.42 -10.72 -19.30
N MET A 119 -22.82 -11.85 -19.66
CA MET A 119 -23.28 -13.16 -19.23
C MET A 119 -23.00 -13.44 -17.75
N LEU A 120 -21.99 -12.78 -17.18
CA LEU A 120 -21.57 -12.99 -15.79
C LEU A 120 -22.10 -11.91 -14.85
N ALA A 121 -22.49 -10.76 -15.41
CA ALA A 121 -23.10 -9.68 -14.68
C ALA A 121 -24.38 -10.12 -13.96
N ARG A 122 -24.41 -9.81 -12.67
CA ARG A 122 -25.55 -9.89 -11.76
C ARG A 122 -25.33 -8.83 -10.67
N PRO A 123 -26.39 -8.37 -9.97
CA PRO A 123 -26.23 -7.43 -8.86
C PRO A 123 -25.21 -7.93 -7.82
N GLY A 124 -24.29 -7.05 -7.43
CA GLY A 124 -23.25 -7.33 -6.43
C GLY A 124 -22.05 -8.15 -6.92
N ALA A 125 -22.03 -8.59 -8.19
CA ALA A 125 -20.88 -9.31 -8.74
C ALA A 125 -19.66 -8.40 -8.95
N ASN A 126 -18.47 -8.98 -8.77
CA ASN A 126 -17.20 -8.34 -9.12
C ASN A 126 -16.37 -9.21 -10.08
N ILE A 127 -15.43 -8.58 -10.79
CA ILE A 127 -14.51 -9.22 -11.73
C ILE A 127 -13.08 -8.77 -11.49
N LEU A 128 -12.13 -9.70 -11.66
CA LEU A 128 -10.71 -9.42 -11.53
C LEU A 128 -10.11 -9.07 -12.90
N LEU A 129 -9.58 -7.85 -13.03
CA LEU A 129 -8.94 -7.35 -14.25
C LEU A 129 -7.43 -7.07 -14.03
N PRO A 130 -6.57 -7.28 -15.05
CA PRO A 130 -5.15 -7.00 -14.93
C PRO A 130 -4.88 -5.50 -14.92
N ARG A 131 -3.88 -5.07 -14.13
CA ARG A 131 -3.31 -3.73 -14.15
C ARG A 131 -1.80 -3.82 -14.42
N PRO A 132 -1.29 -3.19 -15.50
CA PRO A 132 -2.03 -2.52 -16.57
C PRO A 132 -2.81 -3.53 -17.46
N GLY A 133 -3.90 -3.09 -18.08
CA GLY A 133 -4.78 -3.94 -18.90
C GLY A 133 -5.42 -3.20 -20.07
N PHE A 134 -6.13 -3.94 -20.94
CA PHE A 134 -6.83 -3.36 -22.08
C PHE A 134 -8.11 -2.63 -21.63
N PRO A 135 -8.28 -1.32 -21.92
CA PRO A 135 -9.29 -0.48 -21.27
C PRO A 135 -10.75 -0.82 -21.60
N ILE A 136 -11.00 -1.64 -22.62
CA ILE A 136 -12.37 -2.00 -23.02
C ILE A 136 -13.07 -2.85 -21.97
N TYR A 137 -12.34 -3.68 -21.21
CA TYR A 137 -12.94 -4.49 -20.14
C TYR A 137 -13.59 -3.61 -19.08
N GLU A 138 -12.86 -2.60 -18.59
CA GLU A 138 -13.35 -1.68 -17.56
C GLU A 138 -14.56 -0.88 -18.06
N LEU A 139 -14.54 -0.44 -19.33
CA LEU A 139 -15.67 0.26 -19.94
C LEU A 139 -16.92 -0.65 -20.02
N CYS A 140 -16.77 -1.89 -20.51
CA CYS A 140 -17.86 -2.84 -20.58
C CYS A 140 -18.39 -3.21 -19.18
N ALA A 141 -17.52 -3.37 -18.18
CA ALA A 141 -17.92 -3.65 -16.80
C ALA A 141 -18.74 -2.50 -16.19
N ALA A 142 -18.31 -1.24 -16.43
CA ALA A 142 -19.01 -0.05 -15.95
C ALA A 142 -20.45 0.03 -16.48
N PHE A 143 -20.67 -0.22 -17.79
CA PHE A 143 -22.02 -0.26 -18.38
C PHE A 143 -22.91 -1.38 -17.84
N ARG A 144 -22.35 -2.36 -17.11
CA ARG A 144 -23.09 -3.48 -16.50
C ARG A 144 -23.15 -3.42 -14.99
N HIS A 145 -22.67 -2.34 -14.38
CA HIS A 145 -22.57 -2.22 -12.92
C HIS A 145 -21.85 -3.42 -12.28
N LEU A 146 -20.86 -3.96 -12.98
CA LEU A 146 -19.98 -5.02 -12.49
C LEU A 146 -18.79 -4.36 -11.78
N GLU A 147 -18.59 -4.65 -10.50
CA GLU A 147 -17.47 -4.08 -9.74
C GLU A 147 -16.14 -4.60 -10.32
N VAL A 148 -15.21 -3.70 -10.60
CA VAL A 148 -13.88 -4.05 -11.12
C VAL A 148 -12.87 -4.02 -9.98
N ARG A 149 -12.19 -5.14 -9.76
CA ARG A 149 -11.03 -5.25 -8.85
C ARG A 149 -9.78 -5.53 -9.67
N HIS A 150 -8.71 -4.79 -9.40
CA HIS A 150 -7.50 -4.88 -10.19
C HIS A 150 -6.44 -5.69 -9.46
N PHE A 151 -5.88 -6.70 -10.13
CA PHE A 151 -4.64 -7.35 -9.71
C PHE A 151 -3.47 -6.81 -10.54
N ASP A 152 -2.27 -6.79 -9.97
CA ASP A 152 -1.10 -6.27 -10.66
C ASP A 152 -0.43 -7.33 -11.53
N LEU A 153 0.14 -6.87 -12.64
CA LEU A 153 1.12 -7.61 -13.44
C LEU A 153 2.52 -7.20 -13.02
N LEU A 154 3.39 -8.16 -12.80
CA LEU A 154 4.68 -7.94 -12.14
C LEU A 154 5.80 -7.67 -13.15
N PRO A 155 6.26 -6.41 -13.31
CA PRO A 155 7.20 -6.05 -14.38
C PRO A 155 8.50 -6.87 -14.34
N ASP A 156 9.06 -7.04 -13.14
CA ASP A 156 10.32 -7.74 -12.91
C ASP A 156 10.23 -9.27 -13.07
N ARG A 157 9.00 -9.79 -13.15
CA ARG A 157 8.70 -11.22 -13.42
C ARG A 157 8.06 -11.41 -14.79
N GLY A 158 8.45 -10.62 -15.78
CA GLY A 158 7.95 -10.76 -17.15
C GLY A 158 6.45 -10.47 -17.30
N TRP A 159 5.91 -9.62 -16.41
CA TRP A 159 4.49 -9.28 -16.31
C TRP A 159 3.58 -10.45 -15.96
N GLU A 160 4.11 -11.45 -15.24
CA GLU A 160 3.30 -12.49 -14.61
C GLU A 160 2.19 -11.90 -13.73
N VAL A 161 1.05 -12.59 -13.69
CA VAL A 161 -0.07 -12.30 -12.80
C VAL A 161 0.38 -12.45 -11.34
N ASP A 162 0.11 -11.45 -10.51
CA ASP A 162 0.25 -11.57 -9.06
C ASP A 162 -0.88 -12.44 -8.49
N LEU A 163 -0.60 -13.74 -8.35
CA LEU A 163 -1.58 -14.71 -7.86
C LEU A 163 -1.95 -14.52 -6.39
N ASP A 164 -1.04 -14.00 -5.57
CA ASP A 164 -1.32 -13.74 -4.14
C ASP A 164 -2.31 -12.58 -4.00
N ALA A 165 -2.15 -11.54 -4.84
CA ALA A 165 -3.12 -10.46 -4.94
C ALA A 165 -4.47 -10.95 -5.46
N VAL A 166 -4.49 -11.83 -6.48
CA VAL A 166 -5.73 -12.45 -7.00
C VAL A 166 -6.48 -13.19 -5.89
N GLU A 167 -5.80 -14.00 -5.08
CA GLU A 167 -6.43 -14.72 -3.96
C GLU A 167 -6.96 -13.76 -2.89
N THR A 168 -6.27 -12.66 -2.62
CA THR A 168 -6.67 -11.66 -1.61
C THR A 168 -7.86 -10.82 -2.06
N LEU A 169 -7.97 -10.52 -3.36
CA LEU A 169 -9.03 -9.67 -3.92
C LEU A 169 -10.34 -10.41 -4.17
N ALA A 170 -10.28 -11.73 -4.32
CA ALA A 170 -11.44 -12.55 -4.60
C ALA A 170 -12.34 -12.72 -3.36
N ASP A 171 -13.65 -12.77 -3.60
CA ASP A 171 -14.67 -13.06 -2.60
C ASP A 171 -15.77 -13.98 -3.18
N GLU A 172 -16.83 -14.23 -2.41
CA GLU A 172 -17.95 -15.07 -2.85
C GLU A 172 -18.74 -14.50 -4.06
N ASN A 173 -18.56 -13.23 -4.38
CA ASN A 173 -19.20 -12.54 -5.49
C ASN A 173 -18.30 -12.40 -6.72
N THR A 174 -17.03 -12.79 -6.64
CA THR A 174 -16.11 -12.78 -7.78
C THR A 174 -16.56 -13.80 -8.83
N VAL A 175 -16.70 -13.35 -10.08
CA VAL A 175 -17.27 -14.19 -11.15
C VAL A 175 -16.24 -14.72 -12.15
N ALA A 176 -15.15 -14.00 -12.34
CA ALA A 176 -14.12 -14.36 -13.31
C ALA A 176 -12.79 -13.66 -13.03
N LEU A 177 -11.73 -14.30 -13.51
CA LEU A 177 -10.40 -13.72 -13.70
C LEU A 177 -10.17 -13.49 -15.19
N VAL A 178 -9.86 -12.24 -15.58
CA VAL A 178 -9.49 -11.92 -16.96
C VAL A 178 -7.98 -11.96 -17.11
N ILE A 179 -7.49 -12.66 -18.13
CA ILE A 179 -6.09 -12.62 -18.56
C ILE A 179 -6.00 -12.24 -20.03
N ILE A 180 -4.94 -11.52 -20.41
CA ILE A 180 -4.68 -11.11 -21.79
C ILE A 180 -3.32 -11.68 -22.18
N ASN A 181 -3.30 -12.65 -23.09
CA ASN A 181 -2.10 -13.41 -23.42
C ASN A 181 -2.10 -13.82 -24.91
N PRO A 182 -1.15 -13.34 -25.73
CA PRO A 182 -0.15 -12.32 -25.44
C PRO A 182 -0.75 -10.95 -25.07
N GLY A 183 -0.08 -10.22 -24.17
CA GLY A 183 -0.65 -9.05 -23.50
C GLY A 183 -0.56 -7.73 -24.28
N ASN A 184 -1.60 -6.91 -24.19
CA ASN A 184 -1.58 -5.48 -24.49
C ASN A 184 -2.00 -4.75 -23.20
N PRO A 185 -1.16 -3.88 -22.61
CA PRO A 185 0.00 -3.20 -23.22
C PRO A 185 1.39 -3.84 -23.00
N CYS A 186 1.50 -4.85 -22.14
CA CYS A 186 2.79 -5.34 -21.65
C CYS A 186 3.65 -6.10 -22.67
N GLY A 187 3.05 -6.71 -23.69
CA GLY A 187 3.77 -7.55 -24.66
C GLY A 187 4.26 -8.89 -24.09
N ASN A 188 3.75 -9.32 -22.95
CA ASN A 188 4.09 -10.59 -22.31
C ASN A 188 3.50 -11.79 -23.06
N VAL A 189 4.14 -12.95 -22.88
CA VAL A 189 3.64 -14.27 -23.29
C VAL A 189 3.89 -15.21 -22.11
N TYR A 190 2.81 -15.69 -21.48
CA TYR A 190 2.92 -16.52 -20.29
C TYR A 190 3.49 -17.89 -20.59
N THR A 191 4.27 -18.41 -19.64
CA THR A 191 4.77 -19.79 -19.70
C THR A 191 3.62 -20.77 -19.45
N TYR A 192 3.77 -22.00 -19.93
CA TYR A 192 2.85 -23.09 -19.61
C TYR A 192 2.64 -23.24 -18.10
N GLN A 193 3.72 -23.17 -17.31
CA GLN A 193 3.66 -23.33 -15.86
C GLN A 193 2.88 -22.21 -15.19
N HIS A 194 3.05 -20.96 -15.64
CA HIS A 194 2.29 -19.84 -15.10
C HIS A 194 0.80 -19.91 -15.44
N LEU A 195 0.45 -20.25 -16.68
CA LEU A 195 -0.94 -20.48 -17.08
C LEU A 195 -1.59 -21.62 -16.28
N LYS A 196 -0.83 -22.69 -16.00
CA LYS A 196 -1.29 -23.79 -15.14
C LYS A 196 -1.60 -23.30 -13.73
N LYS A 197 -0.72 -22.50 -13.13
CA LYS A 197 -0.96 -21.90 -11.81
C LYS A 197 -2.19 -21.00 -11.80
N ILE A 198 -2.38 -20.17 -12.84
CA ILE A 198 -3.59 -19.36 -13.00
C ILE A 198 -4.84 -20.26 -13.00
N ALA A 199 -4.81 -21.39 -13.72
CA ALA A 199 -5.93 -22.32 -13.76
C ALA A 199 -6.23 -22.93 -12.38
N GLU A 200 -5.20 -23.39 -11.67
CA GLU A 200 -5.30 -23.98 -10.33
C GLU A 200 -5.82 -22.95 -9.30
N THR A 201 -5.34 -21.70 -9.35
CA THR A 201 -5.84 -20.62 -8.50
C THR A 201 -7.31 -20.30 -8.79
N ALA A 202 -7.69 -20.18 -10.06
CA ALA A 202 -9.08 -19.92 -10.43
C ALA A 202 -10.02 -21.07 -10.03
N GLU A 203 -9.57 -22.33 -10.15
CA GLU A 203 -10.30 -23.50 -9.65
C GLU A 203 -10.49 -23.45 -8.13
N LYS A 204 -9.44 -23.15 -7.37
CA LYS A 204 -9.49 -22.99 -5.91
C LYS A 204 -10.48 -21.91 -5.48
N LEU A 205 -10.57 -20.81 -6.24
CA LEU A 205 -11.49 -19.70 -5.99
C LEU A 205 -12.92 -19.97 -6.50
N GLY A 206 -13.14 -21.05 -7.26
CA GLY A 206 -14.46 -21.37 -7.82
C GLY A 206 -14.91 -20.41 -8.92
N ILE A 207 -13.98 -19.73 -9.59
CA ILE A 207 -14.25 -18.76 -10.66
C ILE A 207 -13.81 -19.30 -12.03
N LEU A 208 -14.32 -18.73 -13.11
CA LEU A 208 -13.86 -19.05 -14.46
C LEU A 208 -12.71 -18.14 -14.91
N VAL A 209 -12.00 -18.53 -15.97
CA VAL A 209 -11.00 -17.69 -16.61
C VAL A 209 -11.50 -17.18 -17.96
N ILE A 210 -11.47 -15.86 -18.15
CA ILE A 210 -11.66 -15.23 -19.46
C ILE A 210 -10.27 -15.00 -20.05
N ALA A 211 -9.96 -15.71 -21.12
CA ALA A 211 -8.68 -15.61 -21.82
C ALA A 211 -8.85 -14.79 -23.09
N ASP A 212 -8.35 -13.56 -23.09
CA ASP A 212 -8.22 -12.73 -24.28
C ASP A 212 -6.97 -13.13 -25.06
N GLU A 213 -7.19 -13.90 -26.11
CA GLU A 213 -6.15 -14.46 -26.96
C GLU A 213 -6.22 -13.86 -28.37
N VAL A 214 -6.66 -12.59 -28.48
CA VAL A 214 -6.73 -11.87 -29.75
C VAL A 214 -5.36 -11.75 -30.45
N TYR A 215 -4.27 -11.82 -29.67
CA TYR A 215 -2.89 -11.85 -30.16
C TYR A 215 -2.32 -13.28 -30.26
N GLY A 216 -3.15 -14.32 -30.16
CA GLY A 216 -2.70 -15.71 -30.21
C GLY A 216 -1.76 -15.97 -31.38
N HIS A 217 -0.66 -16.67 -31.10
CA HIS A 217 0.46 -16.96 -32.01
C HIS A 217 1.26 -15.75 -32.53
N LEU A 218 0.94 -14.51 -32.13
CA LEU A 218 1.84 -13.37 -32.30
C LEU A 218 2.85 -13.36 -31.15
N ALA A 219 3.62 -14.44 -31.02
CA ALA A 219 4.69 -14.63 -30.05
C ALA A 219 6.02 -14.78 -30.80
N PHE A 220 6.99 -13.93 -30.47
CA PHE A 220 8.30 -13.85 -31.13
C PHE A 220 9.49 -13.94 -30.15
N GLY A 221 9.20 -14.01 -28.85
CA GLY A 221 10.17 -14.15 -27.78
C GLY A 221 10.61 -15.59 -27.51
N ALA A 222 11.10 -15.84 -26.30
CA ALA A 222 11.54 -17.16 -25.84
C ALA A 222 10.39 -18.11 -25.53
N ASN A 223 9.26 -17.58 -25.06
CA ASN A 223 8.08 -18.37 -24.72
C ASN A 223 7.23 -18.64 -25.96
N PRO A 224 6.88 -19.90 -26.27
CA PRO A 224 5.85 -20.19 -27.25
C PRO A 224 4.48 -19.75 -26.72
N PHE A 225 3.56 -19.46 -27.64
CA PHE A 225 2.17 -19.24 -27.27
C PHE A 225 1.52 -20.58 -26.84
N VAL A 226 0.87 -20.57 -25.68
CA VAL A 226 0.07 -21.68 -25.15
C VAL A 226 -1.34 -21.11 -24.88
N PRO A 227 -2.40 -21.66 -25.51
CA PRO A 227 -3.75 -21.20 -25.24
C PRO A 227 -4.21 -21.66 -23.85
N MET A 228 -4.90 -20.80 -23.13
CA MET A 228 -5.48 -21.08 -21.82
C MET A 228 -6.47 -22.26 -21.87
N GLY A 229 -7.10 -22.49 -23.03
CA GLY A 229 -7.97 -23.64 -23.28
C GLY A 229 -7.31 -25.00 -23.02
N VAL A 230 -5.98 -25.10 -23.05
CA VAL A 230 -5.23 -26.31 -22.64
C VAL A 230 -5.62 -26.76 -21.23
N PHE A 231 -5.92 -25.81 -20.34
CA PHE A 231 -6.27 -26.05 -18.94
C PHE A 231 -7.79 -26.14 -18.70
N GLY A 232 -8.60 -26.27 -19.76
CA GLY A 232 -10.06 -26.36 -19.65
C GLY A 232 -10.56 -27.50 -18.75
N SER A 233 -9.78 -28.57 -18.59
CA SER A 233 -10.10 -29.68 -17.67
C SER A 233 -9.93 -29.31 -16.19
N ILE A 234 -9.17 -28.25 -15.89
CA ILE A 234 -8.90 -27.73 -14.53
C ILE A 234 -9.90 -26.63 -14.19
N VAL A 235 -10.14 -25.68 -15.11
CA VAL A 235 -11.04 -24.54 -14.88
C VAL A 235 -11.87 -24.27 -16.14
N PRO A 236 -13.14 -23.84 -16.04
CA PRO A 236 -13.88 -23.41 -17.23
C PRO A 236 -13.22 -22.17 -17.84
N VAL A 237 -12.91 -22.22 -19.14
CA VAL A 237 -12.25 -21.12 -19.86
C VAL A 237 -13.18 -20.54 -20.92
N LEU A 238 -13.29 -19.21 -20.95
CA LEU A 238 -13.87 -18.46 -22.06
C LEU A 238 -12.74 -17.89 -22.92
N THR A 239 -12.51 -18.47 -24.10
CA THR A 239 -11.48 -18.02 -25.03
C THR A 239 -12.06 -16.98 -25.99
N LEU A 240 -11.48 -15.78 -26.01
CA LEU A 240 -11.85 -14.70 -26.90
C LEU A 240 -10.77 -14.51 -27.97
N GLY A 241 -11.16 -14.35 -29.23
CA GLY A 241 -10.21 -14.14 -30.32
C GLY A 241 -10.80 -13.45 -31.55
N SER A 242 -9.96 -13.19 -32.54
CA SER A 242 -10.35 -12.44 -33.74
C SER A 242 -9.37 -12.59 -34.90
N LEU A 243 -9.85 -12.36 -36.13
CA LEU A 243 -8.97 -12.15 -37.30
C LEU A 243 -8.24 -10.80 -37.26
N SER A 244 -8.63 -9.90 -36.35
CA SER A 244 -8.18 -8.51 -36.33
C SER A 244 -6.66 -8.31 -36.28
N LYS A 245 -5.94 -9.13 -35.51
CA LYS A 245 -4.50 -8.93 -35.26
C LYS A 245 -3.66 -9.91 -36.07
N ARG A 246 -3.90 -11.22 -35.95
CA ARG A 246 -3.12 -12.25 -36.65
C ARG A 246 -3.27 -12.20 -38.18
N TRP A 247 -4.44 -11.81 -38.71
CA TRP A 247 -4.68 -11.65 -40.16
C TRP A 247 -4.71 -10.19 -40.63
N ILE A 248 -4.38 -9.22 -39.78
CA ILE A 248 -4.22 -7.80 -40.17
C ILE A 248 -5.50 -7.23 -40.84
N VAL A 249 -6.68 -7.60 -40.31
CA VAL A 249 -7.99 -7.12 -40.80
C VAL A 249 -8.88 -6.60 -39.65
N PRO A 250 -8.41 -5.64 -38.82
CA PRO A 250 -9.17 -5.18 -37.66
C PRO A 250 -10.53 -4.56 -38.02
N GLY A 251 -10.64 -3.95 -39.20
CA GLY A 251 -11.86 -3.33 -39.72
C GLY A 251 -12.93 -4.32 -40.21
N TRP A 252 -12.61 -5.60 -40.41
CA TRP A 252 -13.59 -6.60 -40.90
C TRP A 252 -14.55 -7.09 -39.82
N ARG A 253 -14.26 -6.76 -38.56
CA ARG A 253 -15.15 -6.99 -37.41
C ARG A 253 -15.62 -8.44 -37.28
N LEU A 254 -14.70 -9.40 -37.37
CA LEU A 254 -15.00 -10.81 -37.13
C LEU A 254 -14.11 -11.39 -36.03
N GLY A 255 -14.75 -11.87 -34.97
CA GLY A 255 -14.14 -12.58 -33.86
C GLY A 255 -14.98 -13.74 -33.38
N TRP A 256 -14.55 -14.33 -32.28
CA TRP A 256 -15.19 -15.49 -31.68
C TRP A 256 -15.15 -15.45 -30.15
N PHE A 257 -16.15 -16.09 -29.57
CA PHE A 257 -16.31 -16.40 -28.15
C PHE A 257 -16.45 -17.92 -28.05
N VAL A 258 -15.54 -18.57 -27.32
CA VAL A 258 -15.45 -20.04 -27.27
C VAL A 258 -15.47 -20.54 -25.85
N THR A 259 -16.32 -21.53 -25.57
CA THR A 259 -16.45 -22.18 -24.26
C THR A 259 -15.59 -23.43 -24.19
N SER A 260 -14.46 -23.34 -23.51
CA SER A 260 -13.44 -24.38 -23.35
C SER A 260 -13.60 -25.05 -21.97
N ASP A 261 -14.45 -26.08 -21.90
CA ASP A 261 -14.79 -26.76 -20.63
C ASP A 261 -15.21 -28.23 -20.86
N PRO A 262 -14.25 -29.17 -20.83
CA PRO A 262 -14.52 -30.60 -20.93
C PRO A 262 -15.41 -31.15 -19.80
N ARG A 263 -15.52 -30.46 -18.65
CA ARG A 263 -16.37 -30.89 -17.52
C ARG A 263 -17.85 -30.53 -17.72
N GLY A 264 -18.15 -29.66 -18.68
CA GLY A 264 -19.53 -29.40 -19.13
C GLY A 264 -20.33 -28.40 -18.29
N THR A 265 -19.68 -27.57 -17.49
CA THR A 265 -20.29 -26.43 -16.77
C THR A 265 -21.01 -25.50 -17.75
N PHE A 266 -20.38 -25.14 -18.87
CA PHE A 266 -21.02 -24.31 -19.91
C PHE A 266 -22.13 -25.02 -20.68
N LYS A 267 -22.20 -26.37 -20.60
CA LYS A 267 -23.22 -27.19 -21.28
C LYS A 267 -24.50 -27.33 -20.47
N GLN A 268 -24.56 -26.76 -19.27
CA GLN A 268 -25.80 -26.71 -18.49
C GLN A 268 -26.90 -25.98 -19.29
N PRO A 269 -28.12 -26.55 -19.42
CA PRO A 269 -29.16 -26.01 -20.30
C PRO A 269 -29.46 -24.52 -20.08
N LYS A 270 -29.50 -24.07 -18.82
CA LYS A 270 -29.76 -22.66 -18.46
C LYS A 270 -28.65 -21.71 -18.92
N VAL A 271 -27.39 -22.17 -18.88
CA VAL A 271 -26.23 -21.36 -19.30
C VAL A 271 -26.23 -21.24 -20.83
N VAL A 272 -26.45 -22.36 -21.54
CA VAL A 272 -26.58 -22.38 -23.00
C VAL A 272 -27.74 -21.51 -23.48
N GLU A 273 -28.89 -21.60 -22.83
CA GLU A 273 -30.07 -20.80 -23.18
C GLU A 273 -29.81 -19.30 -22.95
N ARG A 274 -29.16 -18.93 -21.84
CA ARG A 274 -28.76 -17.54 -21.57
C ARG A 274 -27.80 -17.01 -22.63
N MET A 275 -26.80 -17.80 -23.03
CA MET A 275 -25.89 -17.46 -24.13
C MET A 275 -26.65 -17.19 -25.42
N LYS A 276 -27.44 -18.16 -25.89
CA LYS A 276 -28.17 -18.05 -27.15
C LYS A 276 -29.09 -16.82 -27.18
N LYS A 277 -29.88 -16.60 -26.13
CA LYS A 277 -30.76 -15.43 -26.01
C LYS A 277 -30.01 -14.11 -26.07
N TYR A 278 -28.82 -14.04 -25.47
CA TYR A 278 -28.01 -12.83 -25.52
C TYR A 278 -27.46 -12.59 -26.93
N PHE A 279 -26.99 -13.64 -27.61
CA PHE A 279 -26.55 -13.56 -29.01
C PHE A 279 -27.69 -13.19 -29.97
N ASP A 280 -28.94 -13.57 -29.68
CA ASP A 280 -30.11 -13.18 -30.48
C ASP A 280 -30.30 -11.65 -30.53
N ILE A 281 -29.95 -10.94 -29.46
CA ILE A 281 -30.05 -9.47 -29.36
C ILE A 281 -28.97 -8.79 -30.23
N LEU A 282 -27.84 -9.45 -30.46
CA LEU A 282 -26.65 -8.86 -31.08
C LEU A 282 -26.64 -8.92 -32.61
N GLY A 283 -27.45 -9.80 -33.22
CA GLY A 283 -27.57 -9.91 -34.69
C GLY A 283 -26.38 -10.51 -35.44
N GLY A 284 -25.23 -10.69 -34.79
CA GLY A 284 -24.01 -11.32 -35.34
C GLY A 284 -23.24 -10.43 -36.34
N PRO A 285 -22.03 -10.85 -36.76
CA PRO A 285 -21.24 -10.12 -37.75
C PRO A 285 -21.68 -10.40 -39.20
N ALA A 286 -21.16 -9.61 -40.13
CA ALA A 286 -21.45 -9.72 -41.56
C ALA A 286 -21.23 -11.15 -42.10
N THR A 287 -22.27 -11.71 -42.69
CA THR A 287 -22.35 -13.12 -43.13
C THR A 287 -21.37 -13.48 -44.25
N PHE A 288 -21.08 -12.56 -45.16
CA PHE A 288 -20.07 -12.78 -46.20
C PHE A 288 -18.65 -12.86 -45.63
N ILE A 289 -18.33 -12.12 -44.56
CA ILE A 289 -17.04 -12.27 -43.86
C ILE A 289 -16.99 -13.61 -43.13
N GLN A 290 -18.10 -14.02 -42.47
CA GLN A 290 -18.19 -15.33 -41.83
C GLN A 290 -17.91 -16.46 -42.83
N ALA A 291 -18.49 -16.37 -44.03
CA ALA A 291 -18.34 -17.38 -45.08
C ALA A 291 -16.91 -17.51 -45.62
N ALA A 292 -16.12 -16.43 -45.57
CA ALA A 292 -14.72 -16.44 -45.96
C ALA A 292 -13.80 -17.17 -44.95
N VAL A 293 -14.22 -17.29 -43.68
CA VAL A 293 -13.38 -17.80 -42.58
C VAL A 293 -12.78 -19.18 -42.82
N PRO A 294 -13.53 -20.21 -43.27
CA PRO A 294 -12.95 -21.53 -43.48
C PRO A 294 -11.74 -21.49 -44.42
N ARG A 295 -11.89 -20.79 -45.55
CA ARG A 295 -10.80 -20.60 -46.51
C ARG A 295 -9.64 -19.78 -45.92
N ILE A 296 -9.94 -18.71 -45.18
CA ILE A 296 -8.91 -17.89 -44.53
C ILE A 296 -8.07 -18.73 -43.55
N LEU A 297 -8.70 -19.52 -42.69
CA LEU A 297 -8.01 -20.31 -41.67
C LEU A 297 -7.23 -21.50 -42.27
N GLU A 298 -7.74 -22.10 -43.35
CA GLU A 298 -7.13 -23.28 -43.97
C GLU A 298 -6.03 -22.93 -44.96
N GLN A 299 -6.23 -21.91 -45.81
CA GLN A 299 -5.37 -21.63 -46.97
C GLN A 299 -4.38 -20.48 -46.74
N THR A 300 -4.42 -19.78 -45.60
CA THR A 300 -3.37 -18.80 -45.29
C THR A 300 -2.06 -19.54 -45.00
N GLU A 301 -1.07 -19.33 -45.87
CA GLU A 301 0.23 -19.98 -45.76
C GLU A 301 1.06 -19.51 -44.55
N GLU A 302 1.86 -20.41 -43.98
CA GLU A 302 2.69 -20.13 -42.80
C GLU A 302 3.71 -18.99 -43.01
N VAL A 303 4.13 -18.78 -44.27
CA VAL A 303 5.05 -17.71 -44.65
C VAL A 303 4.48 -16.32 -44.32
N PHE A 304 3.16 -16.15 -44.41
CA PHE A 304 2.48 -14.91 -44.04
C PHE A 304 2.62 -14.60 -42.54
N PHE A 305 2.40 -15.62 -41.70
CA PHE A 305 2.53 -15.47 -40.24
C PHE A 305 3.99 -15.27 -39.83
N THR A 306 4.90 -16.07 -40.38
CA THR A 306 6.34 -15.97 -40.10
C THR A 306 6.89 -14.60 -40.47
N LYS A 307 6.48 -14.03 -41.61
CA LYS A 307 6.87 -12.67 -42.01
C LYS A 307 6.38 -11.62 -41.01
N THR A 308 5.12 -11.70 -40.61
CA THR A 308 4.53 -10.79 -39.60
C THR A 308 5.28 -10.87 -38.27
N ILE A 309 5.52 -12.08 -37.76
CA ILE A 309 6.24 -12.34 -36.51
C ILE A 309 7.67 -11.79 -36.59
N ASN A 310 8.38 -12.00 -37.71
CA ASN A 310 9.74 -11.50 -37.91
C ASN A 310 9.79 -9.96 -37.90
N ILE A 311 8.83 -9.29 -38.54
CA ILE A 311 8.73 -7.82 -38.52
C ILE A 311 8.50 -7.32 -37.10
N LEU A 312 7.57 -7.93 -36.36
CA LEU A 312 7.28 -7.57 -34.97
C LEU A 312 8.51 -7.77 -34.09
N LYS A 313 9.22 -8.90 -34.24
CA LYS A 313 10.46 -9.19 -33.52
C LYS A 313 11.52 -8.15 -33.77
N GLN A 314 11.84 -7.88 -35.04
CA GLN A 314 12.86 -6.91 -35.43
C GLN A 314 12.52 -5.50 -34.90
N THR A 315 11.25 -5.11 -35.00
CA THR A 315 10.80 -3.79 -34.52
C THR A 315 10.90 -3.70 -32.99
N SER A 316 10.49 -4.76 -32.28
CA SER A 316 10.64 -4.88 -30.83
C SER A 316 12.11 -4.81 -30.40
N ASP A 317 13.00 -5.53 -31.08
CA ASP A 317 14.44 -5.54 -30.81
C ASP A 317 15.02 -4.13 -30.96
N ILE A 318 14.74 -3.46 -32.09
CA ILE A 318 15.18 -2.09 -32.36
C ILE A 318 14.65 -1.13 -31.29
N CYS A 319 13.35 -1.16 -30.98
CA CYS A 319 12.76 -0.28 -29.96
C CYS A 319 13.40 -0.50 -28.60
N TYR A 320 13.53 -1.76 -28.16
CA TYR A 320 14.10 -2.11 -26.87
C TYR A 320 15.56 -1.66 -26.75
N ASP A 321 16.37 -1.93 -27.77
CA ASP A 321 17.79 -1.57 -27.75
C ASP A 321 17.98 -0.05 -27.77
N ARG A 322 17.15 0.70 -28.53
CA ARG A 322 17.17 2.17 -28.53
C ARG A 322 16.68 2.79 -27.23
N ILE A 323 15.67 2.21 -26.57
CA ILE A 323 15.17 2.72 -25.29
C ILE A 323 16.27 2.66 -24.22
N LYS A 324 17.09 1.60 -24.20
CA LYS A 324 18.22 1.48 -23.27
C LYS A 324 19.26 2.58 -23.41
N GLU A 325 19.37 3.20 -24.58
CA GLU A 325 20.29 4.31 -24.83
C GLU A 325 19.77 5.64 -24.27
N ILE A 326 18.49 5.73 -23.87
CA ILE A 326 17.86 6.96 -23.41
C ILE A 326 17.91 7.00 -21.87
N PRO A 327 18.69 7.91 -21.25
CA PRO A 327 18.65 8.12 -19.81
C PRO A 327 17.22 8.43 -19.36
N CYS A 328 16.83 7.98 -18.15
CA CYS A 328 15.50 8.12 -17.55
C CYS A 328 14.34 7.30 -18.15
N ILE A 329 14.55 6.56 -19.26
CA ILE A 329 13.54 5.62 -19.77
C ILE A 329 14.07 4.20 -19.64
N THR A 330 13.28 3.33 -19.03
CA THR A 330 13.59 1.90 -18.92
C THR A 330 12.44 1.06 -19.48
N CYS A 331 12.77 -0.11 -19.99
CA CYS A 331 11.77 -1.12 -20.35
C CYS A 331 11.96 -2.28 -19.36
N PRO A 332 11.06 -2.45 -18.37
CA PRO A 332 11.24 -3.45 -17.30
C PRO A 332 11.43 -4.85 -17.85
N HIS A 333 10.72 -5.17 -18.94
CA HIS A 333 10.85 -6.46 -19.59
C HIS A 333 10.64 -6.33 -21.10
N LYS A 334 11.56 -6.91 -21.87
CA LYS A 334 11.45 -6.97 -23.34
C LYS A 334 10.19 -7.74 -23.75
N PRO A 335 9.35 -7.20 -24.66
CA PRO A 335 8.14 -7.89 -25.08
C PRO A 335 8.50 -9.22 -25.77
N GLN A 336 7.66 -10.22 -25.53
CA GLN A 336 7.77 -11.57 -26.08
C GLN A 336 6.71 -11.84 -27.15
N GLY A 337 5.71 -10.96 -27.28
CA GLY A 337 4.62 -11.09 -28.24
C GLY A 337 3.78 -9.82 -28.33
N SER A 338 2.57 -9.94 -28.90
CA SER A 338 1.65 -8.82 -29.14
C SER A 338 2.22 -7.78 -30.12
N MET A 339 1.74 -6.54 -30.03
CA MET A 339 2.15 -5.39 -30.86
C MET A 339 2.44 -4.14 -30.00
N ALA A 340 2.74 -4.32 -28.71
CA ALA A 340 2.94 -3.24 -27.76
C ALA A 340 4.10 -3.55 -26.80
N MET A 341 4.70 -2.50 -26.22
CA MET A 341 5.66 -2.61 -25.13
C MET A 341 5.38 -1.53 -24.08
N MET A 342 5.63 -1.86 -22.82
CA MET A 342 5.56 -0.91 -21.72
C MET A 342 6.95 -0.36 -21.40
N ILE A 343 7.01 0.93 -21.14
CA ILE A 343 8.20 1.63 -20.65
C ILE A 343 7.88 2.33 -19.33
N THR A 344 8.89 2.46 -18.49
CA THR A 344 8.88 3.21 -17.24
C THR A 344 9.75 4.43 -17.42
N MET A 345 9.24 5.59 -17.00
CA MET A 345 10.01 6.84 -16.97
C MET A 345 10.41 7.10 -15.53
N ALA A 346 11.70 7.09 -15.24
CA ALA A 346 12.22 7.54 -13.95
C ALA A 346 12.17 9.08 -13.90
N THR A 347 11.73 9.64 -12.79
CA THR A 347 12.03 11.05 -12.49
C THR A 347 13.55 11.20 -12.38
N PRO A 348 14.18 12.21 -13.01
CA PRO A 348 15.63 12.34 -13.05
C PRO A 348 16.19 12.38 -11.62
N GLU A 349 17.03 11.40 -11.29
CA GLU A 349 17.83 11.38 -10.06
C GLU A 349 18.86 12.51 -10.13
N VAL A 350 18.99 13.27 -9.05
CA VAL A 350 19.98 14.36 -8.95
C VAL A 350 21.30 13.75 -8.51
N GLU A 351 22.24 13.53 -9.44
CA GLU A 351 23.63 13.23 -9.10
C GLU A 351 24.29 14.48 -8.48
N ILE A 352 24.75 14.36 -7.23
CA ILE A 352 25.65 15.30 -6.57
C ILE A 352 26.96 14.53 -6.31
N GLY A 353 28.11 15.13 -6.66
CA GLY A 353 29.40 14.45 -6.85
C GLY A 353 29.97 13.58 -5.71
N ASP A 354 31.04 12.85 -6.07
CA ASP A 354 31.86 11.89 -5.32
C ASP A 354 31.12 10.88 -4.42
N ASN A 355 30.73 9.76 -5.04
CA ASN A 355 30.30 8.48 -4.44
C ASN A 355 29.12 8.48 -3.46
N PHE A 356 28.52 9.62 -3.15
CA PHE A 356 27.31 9.67 -2.32
C PHE A 356 26.06 9.61 -3.20
N LYS A 357 25.48 8.42 -3.34
CA LYS A 357 24.20 8.24 -4.05
C LYS A 357 23.03 8.42 -3.09
N VAL A 358 22.17 9.39 -3.37
CA VAL A 358 20.87 9.53 -2.69
C VAL A 358 19.90 8.56 -3.36
N HIS A 359 19.62 7.45 -2.69
CA HIS A 359 18.66 6.47 -3.17
C HIS A 359 17.23 7.03 -3.12
N VAL A 360 16.53 6.96 -4.25
CA VAL A 360 15.09 7.21 -4.33
C VAL A 360 14.39 5.86 -4.21
N PHE A 361 13.78 5.60 -3.06
CA PHE A 361 12.95 4.41 -2.88
C PHE A 361 11.66 4.59 -3.66
N SER A 362 11.45 3.73 -4.66
CA SER A 362 10.26 3.77 -5.52
C SER A 362 9.20 2.75 -5.12
N SER A 363 9.53 1.84 -4.20
CA SER A 363 8.66 0.78 -3.68
C SER A 363 8.65 0.78 -2.15
N SER A 364 7.47 0.53 -1.56
CA SER A 364 7.32 0.34 -0.12
C SER A 364 8.07 -0.90 0.38
N SER A 365 8.14 -1.96 -0.42
CA SER A 365 8.84 -3.20 -0.04
C SER A 365 10.34 -2.98 0.12
N GLU A 366 10.96 -2.21 -0.78
CA GLU A 366 12.40 -1.89 -0.72
C GLU A 366 12.74 -1.10 0.56
N LEU A 367 11.87 -0.15 0.93
CA LEU A 367 12.05 0.64 2.15
C LEU A 367 11.87 -0.21 3.41
N LEU A 368 10.90 -1.14 3.42
CA LEU A 368 10.64 -2.04 4.54
C LEU A 368 11.82 -3.00 4.76
N GLU A 369 12.35 -3.61 3.70
CA GLU A 369 13.54 -4.47 3.79
C GLU A 369 14.73 -3.72 4.40
N LYS A 370 14.96 -2.47 3.97
CA LYS A 370 16.02 -1.63 4.49
C LYS A 370 15.82 -1.23 5.96
N LEU A 371 14.58 -1.00 6.37
CA LEU A 371 14.26 -0.77 7.79
C LEU A 371 14.55 -2.03 8.61
N HIS A 372 14.17 -3.21 8.14
CA HIS A 372 14.47 -4.48 8.82
C HIS A 372 15.96 -4.78 8.90
N GLU A 373 16.74 -4.52 7.85
CA GLU A 373 18.20 -4.71 7.86
C GLU A 373 18.87 -3.97 9.02
N LYS A 374 18.47 -2.72 9.27
CA LYS A 374 18.98 -1.93 10.39
C LYS A 374 18.75 -2.64 11.72
N TRP A 375 17.54 -3.11 11.97
CA TRP A 375 17.16 -3.73 13.25
C TRP A 375 17.66 -5.17 13.41
N ASN A 376 17.87 -5.90 12.31
CA ASN A 376 18.48 -7.24 12.33
C ASN A 376 19.96 -7.21 12.75
N SER A 377 20.63 -6.06 12.58
CA SER A 377 22.04 -5.89 12.98
C SER A 377 22.23 -5.65 14.48
N GLU A 378 21.17 -5.28 15.22
CA GLU A 378 21.25 -5.02 16.66
C GLU A 378 21.11 -6.32 17.47
N LYS A 379 22.04 -6.55 18.41
CA LYS A 379 22.09 -7.78 19.23
C LYS A 379 20.94 -7.88 20.25
N GLU A 380 20.38 -6.75 20.68
CA GLU A 380 19.31 -6.73 21.67
C GLU A 380 18.33 -5.60 21.35
N GLN A 381 17.06 -5.96 21.19
CA GLN A 381 15.98 -5.04 20.84
C GLN A 381 15.53 -4.25 22.09
N PRO A 382 15.75 -2.93 22.17
CA PRO A 382 15.50 -2.15 23.40
C PRO A 382 14.00 -1.88 23.66
N TYR A 383 13.15 -1.93 22.62
CA TYR A 383 11.74 -1.57 22.68
C TYR A 383 10.84 -2.76 22.35
N PRO A 384 10.26 -3.46 23.33
CA PRO A 384 9.45 -4.66 23.08
C PRO A 384 8.07 -4.37 22.46
N ALA A 385 7.52 -3.16 22.63
CA ALA A 385 6.23 -2.80 22.04
C ALA A 385 6.04 -1.28 21.98
N MET A 386 5.33 -0.83 20.94
CA MET A 386 4.82 0.54 20.79
C MET A 386 3.33 0.53 20.47
N TYR A 387 2.56 1.49 20.96
CA TYR A 387 1.23 1.80 20.45
C TYR A 387 1.27 3.11 19.66
N SER A 388 0.52 3.17 18.57
CA SER A 388 0.30 4.38 17.78
C SER A 388 -1.17 4.52 17.44
N SER A 389 -1.79 5.65 17.79
CA SER A 389 -3.15 5.95 17.36
C SER A 389 -3.25 6.26 15.86
N VAL A 390 -2.14 6.66 15.22
CA VAL A 390 -2.08 6.89 13.77
C VAL A 390 -2.24 5.57 13.02
N PHE A 391 -1.61 4.49 13.51
CA PHE A 391 -1.75 3.15 12.96
C PHE A 391 -2.91 2.35 13.58
N GLY A 392 -3.47 2.83 14.70
CA GLY A 392 -4.61 2.22 15.39
C GLY A 392 -4.28 0.93 16.16
N GLY A 393 -3.01 0.64 16.48
CA GLY A 393 -2.62 -0.66 17.02
C GLY A 393 -1.32 -0.71 17.84
N ILE A 394 -1.09 -1.88 18.45
CA ILE A 394 0.17 -2.23 19.12
C ILE A 394 1.10 -2.87 18.09
N ILE A 395 2.31 -2.34 18.01
CA ILE A 395 3.38 -2.69 17.09
C ILE A 395 4.44 -3.43 17.91
N LEU A 396 4.80 -4.63 17.45
CA LEU A 396 5.86 -5.44 18.06
C LEU A 396 7.13 -5.46 17.22
N ASP A 397 7.04 -5.06 15.95
CA ASP A 397 8.17 -4.93 15.05
C ASP A 397 8.86 -3.57 15.25
N PRO A 398 10.10 -3.53 15.75
CA PRO A 398 10.85 -2.30 16.02
C PRO A 398 11.11 -1.46 14.76
N ALA A 399 11.16 -2.07 13.57
CA ALA A 399 11.26 -1.37 12.29
C ALA A 399 10.06 -0.45 12.01
N MET A 400 8.91 -0.80 12.59
CA MET A 400 7.64 -0.09 12.38
C MET A 400 7.29 0.85 13.55
N MET A 401 8.15 0.95 14.58
CA MET A 401 7.97 1.85 15.72
C MET A 401 8.40 3.28 15.36
N VAL A 402 7.64 3.92 14.46
CA VAL A 402 7.93 5.25 13.89
C VAL A 402 6.86 6.28 14.24
N ILE A 403 7.25 7.56 14.22
CA ILE A 403 6.34 8.71 14.34
C ILE A 403 6.38 9.47 13.00
N PRO A 404 5.23 9.90 12.46
CA PRO A 404 5.19 10.69 11.23
C PRO A 404 5.96 12.01 11.39
N ILE A 405 6.73 12.40 10.35
CA ILE A 405 7.52 13.65 10.36
C ILE A 405 6.65 14.91 10.36
N ASP A 406 5.43 14.79 9.84
CA ASP A 406 4.38 15.81 9.78
C ASP A 406 3.53 15.86 11.07
N ASP A 407 3.87 15.07 12.09
CA ASP A 407 3.29 15.23 13.42
C ASP A 407 3.83 16.51 14.08
N HIS A 408 2.91 17.38 14.51
CA HIS A 408 3.25 18.72 15.04
C HIS A 408 4.19 18.68 16.25
N MET A 409 4.18 17.60 17.03
CA MET A 409 5.12 17.38 18.12
C MET A 409 6.57 17.30 17.62
N VAL A 410 6.81 16.72 16.43
CA VAL A 410 8.14 16.49 15.87
C VAL A 410 8.77 17.79 15.37
N HIS A 411 8.01 18.60 14.61
CA HIS A 411 8.56 19.79 13.96
C HIS A 411 8.22 21.13 14.67
N ARG A 412 7.36 21.11 15.70
CA ARG A 412 7.02 22.29 16.53
C ARG A 412 7.12 22.09 18.04
N GLY A 413 7.30 20.86 18.52
CA GLY A 413 7.31 20.58 19.96
C GLY A 413 5.94 20.67 20.64
N HIS A 414 4.84 20.65 19.87
CA HIS A 414 3.46 20.72 20.40
C HIS A 414 2.98 19.35 20.90
N GLY A 415 3.58 18.90 22.01
CA GLY A 415 3.25 17.62 22.63
C GLY A 415 3.50 17.59 24.12
N VAL A 416 2.84 16.64 24.78
CA VAL A 416 3.03 16.30 26.19
C VAL A 416 3.35 14.83 26.36
N PHE A 417 3.97 14.46 27.47
CA PHE A 417 4.29 13.07 27.75
C PHE A 417 4.22 12.75 29.23
N ASP A 418 4.12 11.48 29.56
CA ASP A 418 4.31 10.97 30.91
C ASP A 418 5.05 9.62 30.90
N THR A 419 5.42 9.12 32.07
CA THR A 419 6.15 7.87 32.23
C THR A 419 5.70 7.19 33.52
N ALA A 420 5.19 5.98 33.40
CA ALA A 420 4.88 5.10 34.53
C ALA A 420 5.94 3.99 34.63
N ILE A 421 6.25 3.55 35.85
CA ILE A 421 7.20 2.46 36.09
C ILE A 421 6.46 1.13 35.94
N ILE A 422 7.09 0.16 35.26
CA ILE A 422 6.65 -1.24 35.22
C ILE A 422 7.41 -2.02 36.29
N MET A 423 6.68 -2.54 37.27
CA MET A 423 7.23 -3.34 38.37
C MET A 423 6.48 -4.66 38.47
N ASN A 424 7.19 -5.77 38.31
CA ASN A 424 6.63 -7.12 38.29
C ASN A 424 5.47 -7.27 37.29
N GLY A 425 5.53 -6.55 36.16
CA GLY A 425 4.49 -6.51 35.13
C GLY A 425 3.31 -5.56 35.40
N TYR A 426 3.31 -4.84 36.53
CA TYR A 426 2.27 -3.87 36.89
C TYR A 426 2.73 -2.44 36.67
N LEU A 427 1.81 -1.56 36.27
CA LEU A 427 2.05 -0.13 36.13
C LEU A 427 1.84 0.58 37.47
N TYR A 428 2.91 1.15 38.02
CA TYR A 428 2.90 1.86 39.29
C TYR A 428 2.16 3.20 39.18
N GLU A 429 1.17 3.43 40.05
CA GLU A 429 0.41 4.69 40.18
C GLU A 429 -0.16 5.22 38.84
N LEU A 430 -0.55 4.32 37.93
CA LEU A 430 -0.95 4.67 36.57
C LEU A 430 -2.02 5.77 36.51
N ASP A 431 -3.04 5.67 37.37
CA ASP A 431 -4.14 6.63 37.38
C ASP A 431 -3.68 8.05 37.74
N VAL A 432 -2.75 8.20 38.68
CA VAL A 432 -2.18 9.50 39.07
C VAL A 432 -1.33 10.09 37.93
N HIS A 433 -0.53 9.25 37.27
CA HIS A 433 0.25 9.65 36.10
C HIS A 433 -0.67 10.08 34.95
N LEU A 434 -1.76 9.34 34.70
CA LEU A 434 -2.71 9.65 33.63
C LEU A 434 -3.45 10.96 33.88
N ASP A 435 -3.81 11.25 35.14
CA ASP A 435 -4.44 12.51 35.50
C ASP A 435 -3.48 13.70 35.30
N ARG A 436 -2.19 13.55 35.65
CA ARG A 436 -1.18 14.58 35.38
C ARG A 436 -0.94 14.77 33.89
N PHE A 437 -0.92 13.68 33.13
CA PHE A 437 -0.77 13.69 31.68
C PHE A 437 -1.89 14.50 31.01
N LEU A 438 -3.14 14.24 31.38
CA LEU A 438 -4.30 14.97 30.86
C LEU A 438 -4.33 16.44 31.31
N ARG A 439 -3.92 16.75 32.55
CA ARG A 439 -3.74 18.16 32.97
C ARG A 439 -2.66 18.87 32.15
N SER A 440 -1.58 18.18 31.82
CA SER A 440 -0.51 18.74 30.96
C SER A 440 -1.03 18.97 29.54
N ALA A 441 -1.79 18.01 28.98
CA ALA A 441 -2.44 18.16 27.68
C ALA A 441 -3.38 19.36 27.62
N ALA A 442 -4.20 19.54 28.66
CA ALA A 442 -5.10 20.69 28.77
C ALA A 442 -4.35 22.03 28.79
N LYS A 443 -3.24 22.13 29.56
CA LYS A 443 -2.36 23.30 29.56
C LYS A 443 -1.73 23.56 28.18
N ALA A 444 -1.38 22.50 27.46
CA ALA A 444 -0.85 22.56 26.10
C ALA A 444 -1.92 22.80 25.02
N LYS A 445 -3.21 22.88 25.39
CA LYS A 445 -4.35 22.96 24.45
C LYS A 445 -4.38 21.79 23.45
N ILE A 446 -4.05 20.58 23.91
CA ILE A 446 -4.13 19.36 23.12
C ILE A 446 -5.33 18.54 23.59
N SER A 447 -6.27 18.30 22.69
CA SER A 447 -7.39 17.38 22.93
C SER A 447 -6.89 15.94 22.88
N SER A 448 -7.46 15.05 23.69
CA SER A 448 -7.15 13.62 23.57
C SER A 448 -8.06 12.96 22.53
N PRO A 449 -7.53 12.07 21.66
CA PRO A 449 -8.35 11.32 20.72
C PRO A 449 -9.20 10.26 21.43
N PHE A 450 -8.92 9.96 22.71
CA PHE A 450 -9.57 8.90 23.46
C PHE A 450 -10.02 9.38 24.84
N PRO A 451 -11.13 8.83 25.38
CA PRO A 451 -11.47 9.00 26.78
C PRO A 451 -10.37 8.45 27.71
N ARG A 452 -10.28 8.99 28.92
CA ARG A 452 -9.34 8.56 29.97
C ARG A 452 -9.35 7.04 30.19
N SER A 453 -10.54 6.42 30.23
CA SER A 453 -10.70 4.97 30.40
C SER A 453 -10.07 4.17 29.27
N THR A 454 -10.21 4.65 28.03
CA THR A 454 -9.61 4.04 26.84
C THR A 454 -8.08 4.18 26.85
N LEU A 455 -7.54 5.37 27.17
CA LEU A 455 -6.08 5.56 27.33
C LEU A 455 -5.51 4.59 28.37
N ARG A 456 -6.17 4.47 29.52
CA ARG A 456 -5.77 3.53 30.57
C ARG A 456 -5.77 2.08 30.05
N SER A 457 -6.80 1.68 29.31
CA SER A 457 -6.90 0.34 28.71
C SER A 457 -5.78 0.07 27.71
N ILE A 458 -5.50 1.02 26.81
CA ILE A 458 -4.40 0.93 25.83
C ILE A 458 -3.06 0.72 26.55
N LEU A 459 -2.76 1.52 27.57
CA LEU A 459 -1.49 1.43 28.30
C LEU A 459 -1.32 0.09 29.03
N VAL A 460 -2.40 -0.46 29.60
CA VAL A 460 -2.41 -1.79 30.23
C VAL A 460 -2.20 -2.90 29.18
N GLN A 461 -2.93 -2.85 28.07
CA GLN A 461 -2.83 -3.84 27.00
C GLN A 461 -1.44 -3.83 26.34
N LEU A 462 -0.89 -2.63 26.08
CA LEU A 462 0.47 -2.46 25.57
C LEU A 462 1.51 -3.08 26.52
N THR A 463 1.38 -2.83 27.82
CA THR A 463 2.28 -3.41 28.84
C THR A 463 2.18 -4.94 28.84
N ALA A 464 0.97 -5.49 28.78
CA ALA A 464 0.75 -6.93 28.70
C ALA A 464 1.36 -7.54 27.42
N ALA A 465 1.12 -6.92 26.26
CA ALA A 465 1.65 -7.37 24.97
C ALA A 465 3.19 -7.36 24.92
N SER A 466 3.82 -6.40 25.60
CA SER A 466 5.28 -6.30 25.68
C SER A 466 5.96 -7.41 26.49
N GLN A 467 5.20 -8.12 27.33
CA GLN A 467 5.70 -9.09 28.33
C GLN A 467 6.79 -8.54 29.27
N CYS A 468 6.94 -7.22 29.34
CA CYS A 468 7.94 -6.56 30.16
C CYS A 468 7.57 -6.67 31.65
N LYS A 469 8.45 -7.27 32.45
CA LYS A 469 8.26 -7.37 33.91
C LYS A 469 8.90 -6.21 34.68
N LYS A 470 9.95 -5.61 34.13
CA LYS A 470 10.71 -4.49 34.73
C LYS A 470 11.11 -3.52 33.62
N GLY A 471 10.72 -2.27 33.78
CA GLY A 471 11.02 -1.21 32.82
C GLY A 471 10.18 0.04 33.03
N THR A 472 10.02 0.84 31.99
CA THR A 472 9.11 1.98 31.99
C THR A 472 8.13 1.91 30.83
N LEU A 473 6.94 2.47 31.03
CA LEU A 473 5.99 2.77 29.99
C LEU A 473 5.96 4.28 29.80
N ARG A 474 6.46 4.76 28.66
CA ARG A 474 6.45 6.18 28.30
C ARG A 474 5.39 6.43 27.24
N TYR A 475 4.65 7.52 27.35
CA TYR A 475 3.56 7.81 26.43
C TYR A 475 3.41 9.30 26.19
N TRP A 476 2.96 9.65 25.00
CA TRP A 476 2.89 11.00 24.44
C TRP A 476 1.52 11.29 23.89
N LEU A 477 1.12 12.55 23.99
CA LEU A 477 -0.03 13.10 23.28
C LEU A 477 0.44 14.31 22.48
N SER A 478 0.14 14.28 21.19
CA SER A 478 0.48 15.32 20.21
C SER A 478 -0.78 15.98 19.66
N ALA A 479 -0.66 17.21 19.18
CA ALA A 479 -1.66 17.83 18.29
C ALA A 479 -1.90 17.02 17.01
N GLY A 480 -0.94 16.18 16.61
CA GLY A 480 -1.08 15.13 15.59
C GLY A 480 -0.53 15.50 14.20
N PRO A 481 -0.63 14.57 13.23
CA PRO A 481 -0.22 14.79 11.84
C PRO A 481 -1.04 15.87 11.14
N GLY A 482 -0.38 16.72 10.35
CA GLY A 482 -1.00 17.82 9.64
C GLY A 482 -0.08 18.49 8.62
N ASP A 483 -0.22 19.80 8.47
CA ASP A 483 0.71 20.60 7.68
C ASP A 483 1.93 21.06 8.50
N PHE A 484 2.93 21.62 7.82
CA PHE A 484 4.14 22.12 8.46
C PHE A 484 4.02 23.57 8.96
N LEU A 485 2.81 24.12 9.12
CA LEU A 485 2.63 25.50 9.60
C LEU A 485 2.86 25.60 11.11
N LEU A 486 2.86 26.83 11.62
CA LEU A 486 2.95 27.09 13.06
C LEU A 486 1.65 26.73 13.79
N SER A 487 0.51 26.96 13.14
CA SER A 487 -0.82 26.69 13.71
C SER A 487 -1.13 25.19 13.67
N PRO A 488 -1.67 24.59 14.73
CA PRO A 488 -2.14 23.20 14.72
C PRO A 488 -3.49 23.04 14.00
N ALA A 489 -4.04 24.08 13.38
CA ALA A 489 -5.34 24.02 12.70
C ALA A 489 -5.35 23.06 11.49
N GLY A 490 -4.18 22.80 10.89
CA GLY A 490 -4.02 21.79 9.83
C GLY A 490 -3.92 20.36 10.34
N CYS A 491 -3.82 20.14 11.66
CA CYS A 491 -3.79 18.81 12.25
C CYS A 491 -5.22 18.23 12.28
N SER A 492 -5.44 17.12 11.56
CA SER A 492 -6.77 16.52 11.42
C SER A 492 -7.30 15.95 12.74
N THR A 493 -6.44 15.27 13.50
CA THR A 493 -6.73 14.71 14.82
C THR A 493 -5.47 14.62 15.67
N SER A 494 -5.61 14.84 16.98
CA SER A 494 -4.57 14.57 17.98
C SER A 494 -4.09 13.12 17.95
N ALA A 495 -2.79 12.90 18.14
CA ALA A 495 -2.20 11.57 18.14
C ALA A 495 -1.70 11.14 19.53
N PHE A 496 -1.89 9.86 19.86
CA PHE A 496 -1.44 9.23 21.09
C PHE A 496 -0.45 8.11 20.78
N TYR A 497 0.73 8.18 21.40
CA TYR A 497 1.81 7.21 21.23
C TYR A 497 2.22 6.66 22.60
N ALA A 498 2.63 5.40 22.67
CA ALA A 498 3.18 4.83 23.88
C ALA A 498 4.24 3.77 23.56
N VAL A 499 5.31 3.71 24.33
CA VAL A 499 6.42 2.77 24.14
C VAL A 499 6.79 2.16 25.48
N VAL A 500 6.98 0.84 25.48
CA VAL A 500 7.59 0.12 26.60
C VAL A 500 9.10 0.11 26.40
N ILE A 501 9.83 0.45 27.46
CA ILE A 501 11.29 0.48 27.49
C ILE A 501 11.74 -0.49 28.58
N LYS A 502 12.50 -1.54 28.21
CA LYS A 502 13.11 -2.43 29.19
C LYS A 502 14.22 -1.67 29.92
N ASP A 503 14.21 -1.76 31.24
CA ASP A 503 15.23 -1.13 32.08
C ASP A 503 15.39 -1.93 33.38
N ASP A 504 16.63 -2.08 33.84
CA ASP A 504 16.94 -2.69 35.13
C ASP A 504 17.41 -1.61 36.09
N PHE A 505 16.47 -1.15 36.90
CA PHE A 505 16.70 -0.09 37.85
C PHE A 505 17.56 -0.59 39.03
N SER A 506 18.87 -0.57 38.84
CA SER A 506 19.83 -0.77 39.92
C SER A 506 19.82 0.45 40.86
N GLN A 507 19.78 0.20 42.17
CA GLN A 507 19.86 1.25 43.18
C GLN A 507 21.30 1.76 43.29
N CYS A 508 21.49 3.07 43.21
CA CYS A 508 22.75 3.69 43.59
C CYS A 508 22.86 3.72 45.12
N LYS A 509 23.76 2.89 45.66
CA LYS A 509 23.99 2.76 47.12
C LYS A 509 25.07 3.70 47.64
N GLU A 510 25.78 4.40 46.74
CA GLU A 510 26.86 5.33 47.07
C GLU A 510 26.40 6.78 46.84
N GLY A 511 27.01 7.74 47.55
CA GLY A 511 26.74 9.16 47.35
C GLY A 511 27.13 9.63 45.95
N VAL A 512 26.31 10.48 45.33
CA VAL A 512 26.52 11.00 43.98
C VAL A 512 26.93 12.47 43.99
N ARG A 513 27.73 12.89 43.02
CA ARG A 513 28.07 14.31 42.82
C ARG A 513 26.94 15.00 42.06
N VAL A 514 26.53 16.17 42.57
CA VAL A 514 25.48 16.99 41.95
C VAL A 514 26.00 18.42 41.78
N VAL A 515 25.62 19.07 40.69
CA VAL A 515 26.02 20.45 40.36
C VAL A 515 24.80 21.32 40.07
N THR A 516 24.91 22.62 40.26
CA THR A 516 23.92 23.57 39.74
C THR A 516 24.14 23.80 38.25
N SER A 517 23.06 23.82 37.47
CA SER A 517 23.15 24.08 36.03
C SER A 517 23.21 25.59 35.74
N THR A 518 24.01 25.97 34.76
CA THR A 518 24.02 27.35 34.21
C THR A 518 22.98 27.55 33.11
N ILE A 519 22.40 26.46 32.60
CA ILE A 519 21.31 26.51 31.64
C ILE A 519 20.03 26.96 32.36
N PRO A 520 19.30 27.96 31.84
CA PRO A 520 18.11 28.47 32.49
C PRO A 520 17.00 27.41 32.53
N MET A 521 16.29 27.35 33.66
CA MET A 521 15.08 26.53 33.76
C MET A 521 13.97 27.10 32.88
N LYS A 522 12.99 26.25 32.56
CA LYS A 522 11.78 26.68 31.86
C LYS A 522 11.01 27.70 32.70
N SER A 523 10.34 28.64 32.04
CA SER A 523 9.39 29.50 32.75
C SER A 523 8.27 28.67 33.42
N PRO A 524 7.65 29.15 34.50
CA PRO A 524 6.70 28.35 35.31
C PRO A 524 5.56 27.69 34.51
N LEU A 525 5.08 28.35 33.45
CA LEU A 525 4.04 27.78 32.56
C LEU A 525 4.49 26.46 31.93
N PHE A 526 5.72 26.42 31.42
CA PHE A 526 6.29 25.23 30.77
C PHE A 526 6.94 24.27 31.77
N ALA A 527 7.43 24.75 32.91
CA ALA A 527 8.00 23.90 33.96
C ALA A 527 6.93 23.06 34.67
N THR A 528 5.76 23.65 34.95
CA THR A 528 4.63 22.96 35.63
C THR A 528 3.82 22.05 34.71
N MET A 529 4.29 21.80 33.48
CA MET A 529 3.65 20.99 32.45
C MET A 529 4.64 19.94 31.94
N LYS A 530 4.26 18.67 31.89
CA LYS A 530 5.14 17.62 31.37
C LYS A 530 5.09 17.58 29.83
N ASN A 531 5.82 18.51 29.21
CA ASN A 531 5.83 18.74 27.76
C ASN A 531 7.12 18.28 27.08
N VAL A 532 7.11 18.14 25.76
CA VAL A 532 8.25 17.62 24.99
C VAL A 532 9.36 18.65 24.70
N ASN A 533 9.23 19.91 25.12
CA ASN A 533 10.27 20.93 24.90
C ASN A 533 11.46 20.70 25.84
N TYR A 534 12.27 19.69 25.54
CA TYR A 534 13.28 19.14 26.45
C TYR A 534 14.70 19.66 26.22
N LEU A 535 14.90 20.60 25.29
CA LEU A 535 16.24 21.13 25.01
C LEU A 535 16.96 21.67 26.27
N PRO A 536 16.33 22.48 27.15
CA PRO A 536 16.99 22.90 28.40
C PRO A 536 17.40 21.71 29.28
N ASN A 537 16.54 20.69 29.40
CA ASN A 537 16.80 19.49 30.19
C ASN A 537 18.00 18.71 29.65
N VAL A 538 18.10 18.57 28.32
CA VAL A 538 19.21 17.90 27.64
C VAL A 538 20.51 18.67 27.89
N LEU A 539 20.52 19.98 27.68
CA LEU A 539 21.71 20.81 27.90
C LEU A 539 22.17 20.78 29.37
N SER A 540 21.25 20.85 30.33
CA SER A 540 21.59 20.72 31.75
C SER A 540 22.15 19.35 32.12
N LYS A 541 21.69 18.29 31.46
CA LYS A 541 22.23 16.94 31.66
C LYS A 541 23.64 16.81 31.07
N MET A 542 23.86 17.32 29.86
CA MET A 542 25.18 17.37 29.23
C MET A 542 26.18 18.17 30.08
N GLU A 543 25.77 19.32 30.61
CA GLU A 543 26.62 20.12 31.50
C GLU A 543 27.02 19.37 32.78
N ALA A 544 26.13 18.55 33.34
CA ALA A 544 26.46 17.72 34.50
C ALA A 544 27.53 16.68 34.14
N GLU A 545 27.39 16.03 32.98
CA GLU A 545 28.30 15.00 32.48
C GLU A 545 29.69 15.57 32.19
N GLU A 546 29.77 16.75 31.56
CA GLU A 546 31.02 17.48 31.32
C GLU A 546 31.76 17.83 32.62
N LYS A 547 31.01 18.12 33.70
CA LYS A 547 31.56 18.39 35.04
C LYS A 547 31.81 17.12 35.87
N GLY A 548 31.61 15.94 35.30
CA GLY A 548 31.76 14.65 35.99
C GLY A 548 30.77 14.46 37.15
N ALA A 549 29.59 15.09 37.07
CA ALA A 549 28.52 14.98 38.05
C ALA A 549 27.44 14.02 37.55
N SER A 550 26.78 13.32 38.47
CA SER A 550 25.72 12.35 38.13
C SER A 550 24.41 13.05 37.75
N ALA A 551 24.16 14.22 38.33
CA ALA A 551 22.96 15.02 38.10
C ALA A 551 23.27 16.52 38.15
N SER A 552 22.38 17.32 37.56
CA SER A 552 22.31 18.77 37.75
C SER A 552 20.99 19.18 38.38
N ILE A 553 20.98 20.34 39.02
CA ILE A 553 19.80 20.97 39.60
C ILE A 553 19.70 22.40 39.08
N TRP A 554 18.49 22.84 38.76
CA TRP A 554 18.22 24.24 38.45
C TRP A 554 18.04 25.09 39.69
N VAL A 555 18.45 26.34 39.56
CA VAL A 555 18.16 27.40 40.50
C VAL A 555 17.21 28.36 39.80
N ASP A 556 16.15 28.78 40.49
CA ASP A 556 15.20 29.74 39.95
C ASP A 556 15.79 31.17 39.92
N GLU A 557 15.06 32.10 39.32
CA GLU A 557 15.49 33.51 39.18
C GLU A 557 15.66 34.23 40.53
N GLU A 558 15.09 33.69 41.61
CA GLU A 558 15.20 34.21 42.98
C GLU A 558 16.36 33.60 43.76
N GLY A 559 17.12 32.66 43.17
CA GLY A 559 18.27 32.02 43.80
C GLY A 559 17.92 30.77 44.62
N PHE A 560 16.69 30.26 44.50
CA PHE A 560 16.25 29.06 45.21
C PHE A 560 16.38 27.80 44.36
N ILE A 561 16.66 26.67 45.01
CA ILE A 561 16.71 25.36 44.38
C ILE A 561 15.32 24.98 43.84
N ALA A 562 15.28 24.61 42.56
CA ALA A 562 14.08 24.21 41.83
C ALA A 562 14.06 22.67 41.66
N GLU A 563 14.22 22.16 40.43
CA GLU A 563 14.23 20.72 40.13
C GLU A 563 15.44 20.32 39.26
N GLY A 564 15.67 19.02 39.11
CA GLY A 564 16.64 18.51 38.13
C GLY A 564 16.01 18.33 36.74
N PRO A 565 16.82 18.09 35.69
CA PRO A 565 16.34 17.97 34.31
C PRO A 565 15.42 16.77 34.06
N ASN A 566 15.38 15.78 34.96
CA ASN A 566 14.52 14.61 34.81
C ASN A 566 13.91 14.12 36.14
N VAL A 567 14.14 14.84 37.23
CA VAL A 567 13.79 14.39 38.59
C VAL A 567 13.44 15.58 39.49
N ASN A 568 12.50 15.37 40.40
CA ASN A 568 12.35 16.26 41.54
C ASN A 568 13.44 15.94 42.58
N VAL A 569 13.77 16.96 43.36
CA VAL A 569 14.82 16.90 44.37
C VAL A 569 14.21 17.04 45.76
N ALA A 570 14.81 16.37 46.73
CA ALA A 570 14.53 16.56 48.15
C ALA A 570 15.83 16.66 48.93
N PHE A 571 15.77 17.31 50.07
CA PHE A 571 16.91 17.50 50.95
C PHE A 571 16.56 17.07 52.37
N VAL A 572 17.46 16.35 53.01
CA VAL A 572 17.37 16.06 54.44
C VAL A 572 18.35 16.96 55.19
N THR A 573 17.85 17.71 56.16
CA THR A 573 18.68 18.57 57.03
C THR A 573 19.42 17.76 58.10
N HIS A 574 20.46 18.34 58.69
CA HIS A 574 21.11 17.77 59.88
C HIS A 574 20.14 17.55 61.05
N ASP A 575 19.09 18.38 61.15
CA ASP A 575 17.99 18.23 62.12
C ASP A 575 16.94 17.17 61.74
N LYS A 576 17.24 16.35 60.72
CA LYS A 576 16.36 15.30 60.17
C LYS A 576 15.03 15.83 59.66
N GLU A 577 15.01 17.02 59.06
CA GLU A 577 13.84 17.52 58.35
C GLU A 577 13.93 17.19 56.86
N LEU A 578 12.88 16.59 56.29
CA LEU A 578 12.77 16.38 54.86
C LEU A 578 12.11 17.59 54.20
N VAL A 579 12.84 18.27 53.32
CA VAL A 579 12.41 19.49 52.65
C VAL A 579 12.40 19.29 51.14
N LEU A 580 11.26 19.62 50.51
CA LEU A 580 11.09 19.64 49.07
C LEU A 580 10.83 21.08 48.59
N PRO A 581 11.30 21.48 47.40
CA PRO A 581 10.92 22.77 46.80
C PRO A 581 9.40 22.88 46.56
N PHE A 582 8.88 24.11 46.47
CA PHE A 582 7.48 24.34 46.10
C PHE A 582 7.21 23.95 44.65
N PHE A 583 5.99 23.48 44.35
CA PHE A 583 5.58 23.00 43.01
C PHE A 583 4.87 24.07 42.15
N ASP A 584 4.94 25.34 42.55
CA ASP A 584 4.39 26.47 41.80
C ASP A 584 5.25 26.84 40.59
N LYS A 585 6.57 26.63 40.68
CA LYS A 585 7.54 26.92 39.61
C LYS A 585 8.12 25.67 38.93
N ILE A 586 7.83 24.46 39.43
CA ILE A 586 8.37 23.19 38.93
C ILE A 586 7.26 22.15 38.74
N LEU A 587 7.57 21.04 38.07
CA LEU A 587 6.60 19.97 37.89
C LEU A 587 6.27 19.27 39.22
N SER A 588 4.98 19.16 39.55
CA SER A 588 4.50 18.31 40.66
C SER A 588 4.68 16.82 40.31
N GLY A 589 5.82 16.24 40.69
CA GLY A 589 6.15 14.84 40.44
C GLY A 589 5.24 13.87 41.18
N CYS A 590 4.69 12.86 40.49
CA CYS A 590 3.89 11.81 41.12
C CYS A 590 4.66 11.13 42.27
N THR A 591 5.94 10.82 42.07
CA THR A 591 6.80 10.22 43.10
C THR A 591 7.08 11.17 44.27
N ALA A 592 7.30 12.46 44.00
CA ALA A 592 7.53 13.46 45.05
C ALA A 592 6.29 13.70 45.92
N LEU A 593 5.11 13.76 45.29
CA LEU A 593 3.83 13.85 46.00
C LEU A 593 3.57 12.60 46.84
N ARG A 594 3.85 11.41 46.29
CA ARG A 594 3.73 10.15 47.03
C ARG A 594 4.70 10.09 48.22
N LEU A 595 5.91 10.64 48.06
CA LEU A 595 6.85 10.75 49.17
C LEU A 595 6.31 11.68 50.27
N LEU A 596 5.77 12.85 49.94
CA LEU A 596 5.15 13.76 50.91
C LEU A 596 3.97 13.13 51.65
N GLU A 597 3.21 12.25 51.00
CA GLU A 597 2.10 11.51 51.61
C GLU A 597 2.61 10.41 52.58
N LEU A 598 3.72 9.75 52.24
CA LEU A 598 4.23 8.60 52.99
C LEU A 598 5.23 8.98 54.09
N ALA A 599 6.01 10.04 53.91
CA ALA A 599 7.08 10.46 54.81
C ALA A 599 6.63 10.84 56.24
N PRO A 600 5.38 11.30 56.52
CA PRO A 600 4.91 11.49 57.89
C PRO A 600 5.03 10.23 58.77
N LYS A 601 4.93 9.03 58.20
CA LYS A 601 5.15 7.77 58.93
C LYS A 601 6.58 7.64 59.47
N LEU A 602 7.57 8.22 58.78
CA LEU A 602 8.95 8.26 59.26
C LEU A 602 9.12 9.25 60.43
N VAL A 603 8.26 10.25 60.52
CA VAL A 603 8.20 11.15 61.69
C VAL A 603 7.64 10.40 62.90
N GLU A 604 6.56 9.64 62.71
CA GLU A 604 5.97 8.79 63.76
C GLU A 604 6.96 7.72 64.27
N GLN A 605 7.80 7.18 63.38
CA GLN A 605 8.83 6.19 63.71
C GLN A 605 10.12 6.81 64.28
N GLY A 606 10.23 8.14 64.37
CA GLY A 606 11.40 8.84 64.88
C GLY A 606 12.62 8.87 63.93
N HIS A 607 12.43 8.48 62.66
CA HIS A 607 13.47 8.57 61.63
C HIS A 607 13.63 10.00 61.09
N LEU A 608 12.54 10.77 61.02
CA LEU A 608 12.53 12.19 60.65
C LEU A 608 11.91 13.04 61.78
N LYS A 609 12.24 14.33 61.82
CA LYS A 609 11.65 15.31 62.75
C LYS A 609 10.41 15.98 62.16
N SER A 610 10.46 16.32 60.86
CA SER A 610 9.36 16.98 60.15
C SER A 610 9.49 16.76 58.64
N VAL A 611 8.38 16.96 57.92
CA VAL A 611 8.32 16.91 56.46
C VAL A 611 7.59 18.16 55.98
N ARG A 612 8.18 18.91 55.04
CA ARG A 612 7.56 20.13 54.51
C ARG A 612 8.01 20.46 53.09
N THR A 613 7.27 21.34 52.44
CA THR A 613 7.75 22.08 51.27
C THR A 613 8.33 23.43 51.70
N GLY A 614 9.29 23.98 50.94
CA GLY A 614 9.87 25.28 51.22
C GLY A 614 11.01 25.66 50.29
N ASN A 615 11.33 26.96 50.27
CA ASN A 615 12.48 27.49 49.54
C ASN A 615 13.79 27.09 50.22
N LEU A 616 14.80 26.83 49.39
CA LEU A 616 16.15 26.45 49.81
C LEU A 616 17.16 27.18 48.95
N THR A 617 18.13 27.87 49.56
CA THR A 617 19.25 28.45 48.80
C THR A 617 20.27 27.38 48.44
N VAL A 618 21.17 27.70 47.50
CA VAL A 618 22.27 26.80 47.10
C VAL A 618 23.21 26.53 48.27
N GLU A 619 23.47 27.54 49.10
CA GLU A 619 24.29 27.45 50.31
C GLU A 619 23.67 26.49 51.32
N GLU A 620 22.36 26.65 51.59
CA GLU A 620 21.63 25.76 52.49
C GLU A 620 21.58 24.32 51.98
N ALA A 621 21.54 24.11 50.67
CA ALA A 621 21.49 22.79 50.05
C ALA A 621 22.84 22.04 50.11
N LYS A 622 23.97 22.75 50.08
CA LYS A 622 25.33 22.16 50.16
C LYS A 622 25.61 21.49 51.51
N GLU A 623 24.95 21.93 52.57
CA GLU A 623 25.08 21.39 53.93
C GLU A 623 24.05 20.28 54.21
N ARG A 624 23.35 19.76 53.19
CA ARG A 624 22.24 18.79 53.36
C ARG A 624 22.47 17.53 52.52
N CYS A 625 21.83 16.44 52.93
CA CYS A 625 21.83 15.22 52.11
C CYS A 625 20.87 15.38 50.93
N PHE A 626 21.39 15.30 49.71
CA PHE A 626 20.60 15.33 48.48
C PHE A 626 19.93 13.98 48.22
N VAL A 627 18.62 14.01 47.98
CA VAL A 627 17.83 12.84 47.62
C VAL A 627 17.17 13.10 46.27
N SER A 628 17.59 12.35 45.25
CA SER A 628 16.87 12.28 43.98
C SER A 628 15.67 11.35 44.12
N ILE A 629 14.49 11.81 43.71
CA ILE A 629 13.23 11.08 43.90
C ILE A 629 12.82 10.43 42.58
N THR A 630 13.33 9.23 42.32
CA THR A 630 12.92 8.40 41.17
C THR A 630 11.96 7.27 41.56
N ARG A 631 11.97 6.84 42.84
CA ARG A 631 11.05 5.84 43.40
C ARG A 631 10.63 6.21 44.82
N PRO A 632 9.38 5.91 45.24
CA PRO A 632 8.91 6.16 46.59
C PRO A 632 9.13 4.89 47.43
N ASP A 633 10.39 4.55 47.67
CA ASP A 633 10.75 3.46 48.57
C ASP A 633 11.17 4.07 49.91
N LEU A 634 10.31 3.94 50.92
CA LEU A 634 10.60 4.45 52.26
C LEU A 634 11.79 3.72 52.89
N ASP A 635 12.02 2.44 52.56
CA ASP A 635 13.18 1.69 53.06
C ASP A 635 14.48 2.22 52.45
N ASP A 636 14.44 2.66 51.18
CA ASP A 636 15.56 3.35 50.52
C ASP A 636 15.82 4.72 51.16
N LEU A 637 14.77 5.47 51.50
CA LEU A 637 14.93 6.72 52.25
C LEU A 637 15.53 6.48 53.64
N ILE A 638 15.05 5.47 54.38
CA ILE A 638 15.62 5.07 55.68
C ILE A 638 17.09 4.66 55.55
N ALA A 639 17.47 3.94 54.49
CA ALA A 639 18.86 3.56 54.24
C ALA A 639 19.75 4.80 54.02
N LYS A 640 19.25 5.83 53.35
CA LYS A 640 19.95 7.10 53.10
C LYS A 640 20.03 7.99 54.34
N LEU A 641 19.12 7.86 55.31
CA LEU A 641 19.12 8.56 56.60
C LEU A 641 20.16 8.04 57.61
N LYS A 642 20.87 6.93 57.30
CA LYS A 642 21.92 6.35 58.15
C LYS A 642 23.30 6.98 57.94
N PHE A 643 23.44 7.81 56.90
CA PHE A 643 24.60 8.64 56.60
C PHE A 643 24.29 10.09 56.96
#